data_AF-A0A537V0Z7-F1
#
_entry.id   AF-A0A537V0Z7-F1
#
_cell.length_a   1.000
_cell.length_b   1.000
_cell.length_c   1.000
_cell.angle_alpha   90.00
_cell.angle_beta   90.00
_cell.angle_gamma   90.00
#
_symmetry.space_group_name_H-M   'P 1'
#
loop_
_entity.id
_entity.type
_entity.pdbx_description
1 polymer ?
#
loop_
_entity_poly.entity_id
_entity_poly.type
_entity_poly.pdbx_seq_one_letter_code
_entity_poly.pdbx_strand_id
1 'polypeptide(L)'
;MRYDPRQLAELAANAWSLLAVRKPGVPKIRLEAFDPAGHERPRNDSVLEIINDDMPFLVDSVLAVLAERGIEVRFVVHPVLSVARDAAGRLTAFKGAKPAAGALRESVIYIHIERIEEEARRAEIVEAIERVLVDVRLCVQDWRAMTARVADMVAELKANPPPLPGAEIAEAVAFLEWLADNNFTFLGIRDYTFTAGEDALEPVFETGLGILRSRDMRVMQRWNQPLVITPQMRALLKQPTLLIVTKAAVRSRVHRRVYMDYVGVKRFDRDGRLVGEFRIVGLFTSTAYTRSTRSIPYLRRKVDAVLVRAGFDPDGHSGKALVNVLENYPRDELFQLDEDTLYHFALAVLQLDERPRVRVLPRRDRFDRFVSVLVYVPRERYGSGVRRAIGDYLADAYKGRVSAFYPFFPEGPLVRVHFIIGLPPGEAPNPDRASLERAIEAIVRTWVDELGDELARVYDAARARILFRRYRDAFSEGYQENYSPVTAVGDIRIIEGLSPSRPLGVDFHRRTADPGNCVGLKVWSYNRPIPLSERVPVLENMGFKVVDERTYRIARHAEDNAQGSADVWFHDMFLERADGRAAALEVNKRALETAFVMVMRGGAESDGYNALVLAAALAWRDVALIRAISRFLRQIHVPYSQGYMWATLVKHASIAADLVRLFNARFDPRLAISTDERKAREAEIAGVIEGALREVQSLDEDRILRRFVNAIQGAIRTNFYQIDASGHPKQLIAIKFASRRLDAVPLPRPLYEIFVYSPRVEGVHLRFGKVARGGIRWSDRPQDFRTEILGLAKAQQVKNAVIIPVGAKGGFVPKLLLKGGSREAAQAEGTDAYKLFISTLLDITDNLADKEVIAPDNVVRHDDDDPYLVVAADKGTATFSDLANAIAAEHRFWLDDAFASGGSAGYDHKKMGITARGAWESVKRHFREMDVDIGATPFTVVGVGDMSGDVFGNGMLRARTIKLLAAFDHRDIFIDPAPDPPKSFGERQRLFD
;
A
#
# COMPACT_ATOMS: atom_id res chain seq x y z
N MET A 1 -40.41 10.69 -10.18
CA MET A 1 -40.86 10.95 -11.56
C MET A 1 -41.63 12.27 -11.61
N ARG A 2 -41.49 13.06 -12.68
CA ARG A 2 -42.38 14.20 -12.99
C ARG A 2 -43.14 13.89 -14.27
N TYR A 3 -44.46 14.07 -14.26
CA TYR A 3 -45.32 13.95 -15.45
C TYR A 3 -45.89 15.34 -15.73
N ASP A 4 -45.99 15.70 -17.01
CA ASP A 4 -46.76 16.89 -17.38
C ASP A 4 -48.28 16.60 -17.36
N PRO A 5 -49.13 17.64 -17.39
CA PRO A 5 -50.59 17.45 -17.37
C PRO A 5 -51.14 16.62 -18.53
N ARG A 6 -50.54 16.66 -19.73
CA ARG A 6 -51.00 15.89 -20.90
C ARG A 6 -50.71 14.40 -20.70
N GLN A 7 -49.54 14.08 -20.17
CA GLN A 7 -49.12 12.71 -19.85
C GLN A 7 -49.99 12.10 -18.76
N LEU A 8 -50.32 12.87 -17.71
CA LEU A 8 -51.27 12.41 -16.69
C LEU A 8 -52.66 12.14 -17.26
N ALA A 9 -53.12 12.96 -18.20
CA ALA A 9 -54.40 12.76 -18.88
C ALA A 9 -54.39 11.48 -19.76
N GLU A 10 -53.29 11.20 -20.47
CA GLU A 10 -53.11 9.98 -21.27
C GLU A 10 -53.12 8.72 -20.39
N LEU A 11 -52.36 8.72 -19.30
CA LEU A 11 -52.33 7.61 -18.32
C LEU A 11 -53.74 7.37 -17.74
N ALA A 12 -54.46 8.44 -17.40
CA ALA A 12 -55.83 8.35 -16.88
C ALA A 12 -56.82 7.83 -17.94
N ALA A 13 -56.70 8.26 -19.20
CA ALA A 13 -57.55 7.78 -20.30
C ALA A 13 -57.31 6.28 -20.59
N ASN A 14 -56.05 5.85 -20.57
CA ASN A 14 -55.68 4.45 -20.72
C ASN A 14 -56.24 3.61 -19.56
N ALA A 15 -56.08 4.05 -18.31
CA ALA A 15 -56.66 3.37 -17.15
C ALA A 15 -58.20 3.31 -17.21
N TRP A 16 -58.84 4.39 -17.69
CA TRP A 16 -60.29 4.44 -17.90
C TRP A 16 -60.78 3.42 -18.92
N SER A 17 -60.05 3.22 -20.02
CA SER A 17 -60.36 2.19 -21.03
C SER A 17 -60.43 0.79 -20.42
N LEU A 18 -59.54 0.49 -19.47
CA LEU A 18 -59.52 -0.79 -18.77
C LEU A 18 -60.73 -0.90 -17.82
N LEU A 19 -61.07 0.18 -17.13
CA LEU A 19 -62.20 0.29 -16.19
C LEU A 19 -63.57 0.18 -16.85
N ALA A 20 -63.69 0.53 -18.12
CA ALA A 20 -64.98 0.59 -18.84
C ALA A 20 -65.78 -0.72 -18.78
N VAL A 21 -65.12 -1.89 -18.82
CA VAL A 21 -65.77 -3.21 -18.82
C VAL A 21 -65.02 -4.18 -17.92
N ARG A 22 -65.67 -4.66 -16.85
CA ARG A 22 -65.18 -5.71 -15.94
C ARG A 22 -66.36 -6.44 -15.30
N LYS A 23 -66.33 -7.78 -15.28
CA LYS A 23 -67.31 -8.58 -14.54
C LYS A 23 -67.00 -8.58 -13.04
N PRO A 24 -67.97 -8.32 -12.15
CA PRO A 24 -67.79 -8.48 -10.71
C PRO A 24 -67.27 -9.88 -10.36
N GLY A 25 -66.42 -9.99 -9.33
CA GLY A 25 -65.82 -11.26 -8.94
C GLY A 25 -64.56 -11.68 -9.73
N VAL A 26 -64.30 -11.06 -10.88
CA VAL A 26 -63.15 -11.38 -11.75
C VAL A 26 -62.20 -10.17 -11.83
N PRO A 27 -60.90 -10.32 -11.53
CA PRO A 27 -59.94 -9.24 -11.74
C PRO A 27 -59.71 -9.01 -13.23
N LYS A 28 -59.42 -7.78 -13.62
CA LYS A 28 -58.96 -7.44 -14.96
C LYS A 28 -57.56 -6.86 -14.87
N ILE A 29 -56.62 -7.49 -15.56
CA ILE A 29 -55.20 -7.16 -15.48
C ILE A 29 -54.68 -6.84 -16.88
N ARG A 30 -53.87 -5.80 -16.99
CA ARG A 30 -53.14 -5.43 -18.21
C ARG A 30 -51.70 -5.11 -17.82
N LEU A 31 -50.74 -5.75 -18.49
CA LEU A 31 -49.33 -5.46 -18.35
C LEU A 31 -48.77 -5.15 -19.73
N GLU A 32 -48.45 -3.89 -19.98
CA GLU A 32 -48.01 -3.42 -21.29
C GLU A 32 -46.73 -2.59 -21.20
N ALA A 33 -45.98 -2.66 -22.29
CA ALA A 33 -44.96 -1.70 -22.64
C ALA A 33 -45.58 -0.29 -22.78
N PHE A 34 -45.09 0.70 -22.03
CA PHE A 34 -45.63 2.07 -22.12
C PHE A 34 -44.54 3.10 -22.45
N ASP A 35 -44.73 3.78 -23.58
CA ASP A 35 -43.91 4.92 -24.00
C ASP A 35 -44.83 6.16 -24.08
N PRO A 36 -44.80 7.08 -23.09
CA PRO A 36 -45.66 8.26 -23.12
C PRO A 36 -45.30 9.17 -24.30
N ALA A 37 -46.31 9.69 -24.99
CA ALA A 37 -46.09 10.59 -26.11
C ALA A 37 -45.39 11.89 -25.66
N GLY A 38 -44.33 12.30 -26.39
CA GLY A 38 -43.70 13.61 -26.22
C GLY A 38 -42.54 13.71 -25.22
N HIS A 39 -42.02 12.62 -24.67
CA HIS A 39 -40.74 12.66 -23.93
C HIS A 39 -39.53 12.67 -24.88
N GLU A 40 -38.55 13.53 -24.60
CA GLU A 40 -37.27 13.60 -25.34
C GLU A 40 -36.46 12.29 -25.29
N ARG A 41 -36.76 11.39 -24.35
CA ARG A 41 -36.23 10.02 -24.28
C ARG A 41 -37.37 9.04 -23.96
N PRO A 42 -37.47 7.91 -24.68
CA PRO A 42 -38.44 6.87 -24.34
C PRO A 42 -38.23 6.43 -22.88
N ARG A 43 -39.32 6.42 -22.10
CA ARG A 43 -39.26 5.90 -20.73
C ARG A 43 -39.33 4.39 -20.82
N ASN A 44 -38.22 3.76 -20.51
CA ASN A 44 -38.05 2.31 -20.56
C ASN A 44 -38.78 1.63 -19.37
N ASP A 45 -40.11 1.78 -19.32
CA ASP A 45 -41.02 1.25 -18.30
C ASP A 45 -42.03 0.27 -18.93
N SER A 46 -42.54 -0.64 -18.10
CA SER A 46 -43.80 -1.34 -18.35
C SER A 46 -44.82 -0.92 -17.28
N VAL A 47 -46.10 -0.88 -17.65
CA VAL A 47 -47.21 -0.48 -16.78
C VAL A 47 -48.08 -1.69 -16.50
N LEU A 48 -48.27 -1.99 -15.22
CA LEU A 48 -49.20 -2.97 -14.71
C LEU A 48 -50.45 -2.28 -14.15
N GLU A 49 -51.60 -2.61 -14.71
CA GLU A 49 -52.91 -2.09 -14.33
C GLU A 49 -53.80 -3.25 -13.88
N ILE A 50 -54.41 -3.12 -12.71
CA ILE A 50 -55.29 -4.13 -12.13
C ILE A 50 -56.56 -3.45 -11.66
N ILE A 51 -57.71 -4.01 -12.02
CA ILE A 51 -59.02 -3.59 -11.53
C ILE A 51 -59.69 -4.80 -10.90
N ASN A 52 -60.01 -4.69 -9.61
CA ASN A 52 -60.59 -5.78 -8.83
C ASN A 52 -61.67 -5.25 -7.88
N ASP A 53 -62.50 -6.15 -7.34
CA ASP A 53 -63.37 -5.78 -6.21
C ASP A 53 -62.50 -5.35 -5.02
N ASP A 54 -62.95 -4.33 -4.28
CA ASP A 54 -62.23 -3.85 -3.10
C ASP A 54 -62.19 -4.93 -2.01
N MET A 55 -61.00 -5.33 -1.58
CA MET A 55 -60.77 -6.29 -0.50
C MET A 55 -59.41 -6.06 0.17
N PRO A 56 -59.23 -6.47 1.43
CA PRO A 56 -57.94 -6.44 2.10
C PRO A 56 -56.88 -7.26 1.35
N PHE A 57 -55.61 -6.90 1.52
CA PHE A 57 -54.44 -7.63 1.00
C PHE A 57 -54.26 -7.64 -0.53
N LEU A 58 -54.85 -6.71 -1.28
CA LEU A 58 -54.62 -6.67 -2.74
C LEU A 58 -53.24 -6.13 -3.09
N VAL A 59 -52.95 -4.90 -2.66
CA VAL A 59 -51.76 -4.14 -3.11
C VAL A 59 -50.47 -4.81 -2.66
N ASP A 60 -50.38 -5.17 -1.38
CA ASP A 60 -49.25 -5.85 -0.78
C ASP A 60 -48.98 -7.23 -1.40
N SER A 61 -50.01 -8.03 -1.70
CA SER A 61 -49.85 -9.33 -2.38
C SER A 61 -49.33 -9.16 -3.81
N VAL A 62 -49.82 -8.17 -4.55
CA VAL A 62 -49.31 -7.85 -5.90
C VAL A 62 -47.85 -7.41 -5.85
N LEU A 63 -47.50 -6.48 -4.96
CA LEU A 63 -46.13 -6.02 -4.79
C LEU A 63 -45.17 -7.15 -4.38
N ALA A 64 -45.66 -8.08 -3.55
CA ALA A 64 -44.89 -9.25 -3.13
C ALA A 64 -44.53 -10.20 -4.30
N VAL A 65 -45.43 -10.35 -5.29
CA VAL A 65 -45.16 -11.13 -6.51
C VAL A 65 -44.07 -10.47 -7.35
N LEU A 66 -44.13 -9.15 -7.53
CA LEU A 66 -43.13 -8.40 -8.28
C LEU A 66 -41.75 -8.51 -7.62
N ALA A 67 -41.68 -8.32 -6.30
CA ALA A 67 -40.44 -8.40 -5.54
C ALA A 67 -39.80 -9.81 -5.59
N GLU A 68 -40.59 -10.89 -5.51
CA GLU A 68 -40.06 -12.26 -5.60
C GLU A 68 -39.42 -12.57 -6.97
N ARG A 69 -39.92 -11.95 -8.03
CA ARG A 69 -39.39 -12.07 -9.39
C ARG A 69 -38.24 -11.09 -9.69
N GLY A 70 -37.79 -10.34 -8.68
CA GLY A 70 -36.70 -9.37 -8.82
C GLY A 70 -37.08 -8.15 -9.66
N ILE A 71 -38.37 -7.88 -9.86
CA ILE A 71 -38.86 -6.78 -10.69
C ILE A 71 -38.88 -5.51 -9.86
N GLU A 72 -38.14 -4.49 -10.33
CA GLU A 72 -38.10 -3.19 -9.68
C GLU A 72 -39.43 -2.44 -9.87
N VAL A 73 -40.03 -2.01 -8.75
CA VAL A 73 -41.23 -1.16 -8.74
C VAL A 73 -40.81 0.30 -8.65
N ARG A 74 -41.21 1.09 -9.65
CA ARG A 74 -40.80 2.50 -9.78
C ARG A 74 -41.86 3.50 -9.33
N PHE A 75 -43.14 3.12 -9.43
CA PHE A 75 -44.28 3.97 -9.05
C PHE A 75 -45.51 3.11 -8.76
N VAL A 76 -46.33 3.50 -7.78
CA VAL A 76 -47.56 2.78 -7.39
C VAL A 76 -48.66 3.79 -7.06
N VAL A 77 -49.85 3.60 -7.63
CA VAL A 77 -51.08 4.33 -7.31
C VAL A 77 -52.21 3.33 -7.16
N HIS A 78 -53.01 3.41 -6.09
CA HIS A 78 -54.03 2.39 -5.83
C HIS A 78 -55.37 2.96 -5.29
N PRO A 79 -56.10 3.80 -6.05
CA PRO A 79 -57.34 4.38 -5.56
C PRO A 79 -58.45 3.32 -5.48
N VAL A 80 -59.32 3.45 -4.46
CA VAL A 80 -60.57 2.70 -4.40
C VAL A 80 -61.72 3.58 -4.87
N LEU A 81 -62.42 3.11 -5.90
CA LEU A 81 -63.45 3.86 -6.62
C LEU A 81 -64.83 3.27 -6.36
N SER A 82 -65.84 4.12 -6.29
CA SER A 82 -67.25 3.72 -6.23
C SER A 82 -67.88 3.81 -7.60
N VAL A 83 -68.40 2.69 -8.09
CA VAL A 83 -68.91 2.53 -9.45
C VAL A 83 -70.26 1.81 -9.48
N ALA A 84 -71.03 2.00 -10.54
CA ALA A 84 -72.19 1.17 -10.88
C ALA A 84 -71.93 0.48 -12.23
N ARG A 85 -72.32 -0.81 -12.32
CA ARG A 85 -72.16 -1.61 -13.54
C ARG A 85 -73.47 -2.31 -13.90
N ASP A 86 -73.64 -2.61 -15.18
CA ASP A 86 -74.70 -3.50 -15.66
C ASP A 86 -74.33 -4.99 -15.50
N ALA A 87 -75.26 -5.89 -15.85
CA ALA A 87 -75.05 -7.33 -15.79
C ALA A 87 -73.94 -7.84 -16.74
N ALA A 88 -73.61 -7.08 -17.79
CA ALA A 88 -72.50 -7.39 -18.70
C ALA A 88 -71.14 -6.89 -18.18
N GLY A 89 -71.11 -6.17 -17.05
CA GLY A 89 -69.92 -5.60 -16.44
C GLY A 89 -69.52 -4.23 -17.01
N ARG A 90 -70.36 -3.59 -17.82
CA ARG A 90 -70.09 -2.26 -18.37
C ARG A 90 -70.33 -1.21 -17.30
N LEU A 91 -69.45 -0.22 -17.21
CA LEU A 91 -69.56 0.90 -16.29
C LEU A 91 -70.75 1.78 -16.69
N THR A 92 -71.76 1.92 -15.82
CA THR A 92 -72.95 2.76 -16.06
C THR A 92 -72.89 4.07 -15.29
N ALA A 93 -72.18 4.13 -14.16
CA ALA A 93 -71.93 5.39 -13.44
C ALA A 93 -70.62 5.34 -12.63
N PHE A 94 -69.91 6.48 -12.60
CA PHE A 94 -68.76 6.72 -11.72
C PHE A 94 -69.18 7.66 -10.59
N LYS A 95 -69.06 7.21 -9.34
CA LYS A 95 -69.53 7.93 -8.14
C LYS A 95 -68.38 8.50 -7.30
N GLY A 96 -67.15 8.54 -7.82
CA GLY A 96 -65.97 9.09 -7.15
C GLY A 96 -65.24 8.11 -6.23
N ALA A 97 -64.32 8.62 -5.39
CA ALA A 97 -63.48 7.80 -4.51
C ALA A 97 -64.11 7.49 -3.14
N LYS A 98 -65.18 8.20 -2.76
CA LYS A 98 -65.88 8.00 -1.48
C LYS A 98 -66.95 6.91 -1.62
N PRO A 99 -67.23 6.14 -0.56
CA PRO A 99 -68.35 5.20 -0.54
C PRO A 99 -69.67 5.90 -0.89
N ALA A 100 -70.44 5.31 -1.79
CA ALA A 100 -71.76 5.80 -2.19
C ALA A 100 -72.80 4.69 -2.09
N ALA A 101 -74.02 5.03 -1.65
CA ALA A 101 -75.11 4.06 -1.51
C ALA A 101 -75.44 3.39 -2.87
N GLY A 102 -75.62 2.06 -2.84
CA GLY A 102 -75.90 1.24 -4.02
C GLY A 102 -74.76 1.21 -5.06
N ALA A 103 -73.52 1.54 -4.68
CA ALA A 103 -72.35 1.48 -5.54
C ALA A 103 -71.44 0.30 -5.16
N LEU A 104 -70.86 -0.35 -6.15
CA LEU A 104 -69.78 -1.31 -5.97
C LEU A 104 -68.48 -0.57 -5.65
N ARG A 105 -67.64 -1.16 -4.81
CA ARG A 105 -66.30 -0.67 -4.49
C ARG A 105 -65.27 -1.46 -5.30
N GLU A 106 -64.47 -0.78 -6.09
CA GLU A 106 -63.41 -1.38 -6.91
C GLU A 106 -62.06 -0.78 -6.56
N SER A 107 -61.07 -1.65 -6.32
CA SER A 107 -59.68 -1.26 -6.17
C SER A 107 -59.03 -1.22 -7.55
N VAL A 108 -58.54 -0.05 -7.94
CA VAL A 108 -57.69 0.13 -9.12
C VAL A 108 -56.26 0.18 -8.62
N ILE A 109 -55.36 -0.62 -9.19
CA ILE A 109 -53.93 -0.64 -8.84
C ILE A 109 -53.14 -0.38 -10.13
N TYR A 110 -52.26 0.61 -10.08
CA TYR A 110 -51.49 1.10 -11.21
C TYR A 110 -50.01 1.15 -10.81
N ILE A 111 -49.16 0.38 -11.47
CA ILE A 111 -47.76 0.20 -11.08
C ILE A 111 -46.85 0.38 -12.29
N HIS A 112 -45.87 1.27 -12.20
CA HIS A 112 -44.75 1.28 -13.14
C HIS A 112 -43.66 0.34 -12.64
N ILE A 113 -43.17 -0.50 -13.55
CA ILE A 113 -42.05 -1.42 -13.32
C ILE A 113 -40.98 -1.22 -14.39
N GLU A 114 -39.81 -1.82 -14.16
CA GLU A 114 -38.79 -1.95 -15.21
C GLU A 114 -39.36 -2.54 -16.52
N ARG A 115 -38.77 -2.16 -17.65
CA ARG A 115 -39.23 -2.62 -18.96
C ARG A 115 -39.14 -4.14 -19.11
N ILE A 116 -40.25 -4.75 -19.50
CA ILE A 116 -40.31 -6.16 -19.88
C ILE A 116 -40.76 -6.25 -21.34
N GLU A 117 -39.82 -6.50 -22.25
CA GLU A 117 -40.10 -6.60 -23.70
C GLU A 117 -40.77 -7.93 -24.08
N GLU A 118 -40.37 -9.01 -23.40
CA GLU A 118 -40.80 -10.36 -23.74
C GLU A 118 -42.26 -10.62 -23.33
N GLU A 119 -43.11 -10.92 -24.32
CA GLU A 119 -44.54 -11.18 -24.11
C GLU A 119 -44.78 -12.39 -23.20
N ALA A 120 -43.98 -13.46 -23.35
CA ALA A 120 -44.08 -14.65 -22.50
C ALA A 120 -43.85 -14.31 -21.02
N ARG A 121 -42.82 -13.50 -20.72
CA ARG A 121 -42.53 -13.04 -19.35
C ARG A 121 -43.66 -12.16 -18.80
N ARG A 122 -44.27 -11.29 -19.63
CA ARG A 122 -45.45 -10.50 -19.23
C ARG A 122 -46.64 -11.40 -18.89
N ALA A 123 -46.94 -12.38 -19.74
CA ALA A 123 -48.04 -13.33 -19.54
C ALA A 123 -47.86 -14.14 -18.24
N GLU A 124 -46.64 -14.63 -17.96
CA GLU A 124 -46.33 -15.33 -16.70
C GLU A 124 -46.56 -14.47 -15.45
N ILE A 125 -46.22 -13.17 -15.51
CA ILE A 125 -46.44 -12.24 -14.40
C ILE A 125 -47.93 -12.04 -14.19
N VAL A 126 -48.69 -11.83 -15.26
CA VAL A 126 -50.15 -11.68 -15.20
C VAL A 126 -50.78 -12.94 -14.59
N GLU A 127 -50.45 -14.13 -15.08
CA GLU A 127 -50.96 -15.41 -14.55
C GLU A 127 -50.59 -15.62 -13.06
N ALA A 128 -49.38 -15.19 -12.65
CA ALA A 128 -48.98 -15.24 -11.26
C ALA A 128 -49.82 -14.30 -10.38
N ILE A 129 -50.09 -13.08 -10.85
CA ILE A 129 -50.93 -12.11 -10.14
C ILE A 129 -52.39 -12.60 -10.08
N GLU A 130 -52.95 -13.13 -11.17
CA GLU A 130 -54.30 -13.68 -11.18
C GLU A 130 -54.48 -14.76 -10.12
N ARG A 131 -53.54 -15.71 -10.04
CA ARG A 131 -53.55 -16.77 -9.02
C ARG A 131 -53.53 -16.19 -7.60
N VAL A 132 -52.70 -15.17 -7.35
CA VAL A 132 -52.63 -14.50 -6.06
C VAL A 132 -53.95 -13.80 -5.71
N LEU A 133 -54.57 -13.10 -6.66
CA LEU A 133 -55.84 -12.41 -6.45
C LEU A 133 -57.00 -13.39 -6.17
N VAL A 134 -56.97 -14.59 -6.77
CA VAL A 134 -57.90 -15.68 -6.44
C VAL A 134 -57.69 -16.14 -4.99
N ASP A 135 -56.43 -16.38 -4.57
CA ASP A 135 -56.12 -16.79 -3.20
C ASP A 135 -56.56 -15.72 -2.17
N VAL A 136 -56.31 -14.42 -2.45
CA VAL A 136 -56.77 -13.30 -1.61
C VAL A 136 -58.30 -13.38 -1.44
N ARG A 137 -59.03 -13.54 -2.55
CA ARG A 137 -60.50 -13.59 -2.55
C ARG A 137 -61.02 -14.76 -1.71
N LEU A 138 -60.43 -15.95 -1.86
CA LEU A 138 -60.81 -17.12 -1.06
C LEU A 138 -60.62 -16.86 0.45
N CYS A 139 -59.49 -16.27 0.84
CA CYS A 139 -59.22 -15.94 2.24
C CYS A 139 -60.22 -14.92 2.80
N VAL A 140 -60.51 -13.86 2.03
CA VAL A 140 -61.39 -12.76 2.48
C VAL A 140 -62.85 -13.22 2.57
N GLN A 141 -63.33 -14.00 1.59
CA GLN A 141 -64.72 -14.51 1.60
C GLN A 141 -64.96 -15.51 2.73
N ASP A 142 -64.01 -16.42 2.95
CA ASP A 142 -64.15 -17.46 3.98
C ASP A 142 -63.71 -16.98 5.37
N TRP A 143 -63.16 -15.77 5.53
CA TRP A 143 -62.65 -15.25 6.81
C TRP A 143 -63.58 -15.48 8.00
N ARG A 144 -64.87 -15.12 7.85
CA ARG A 144 -65.87 -15.29 8.90
C ARG A 144 -66.14 -16.77 9.21
N ALA A 145 -66.21 -17.62 8.18
CA ALA A 145 -66.39 -19.06 8.34
C ALA A 145 -65.18 -19.72 9.01
N MET A 146 -63.96 -19.29 8.66
CA MET A 146 -62.74 -19.78 9.29
C MET A 146 -62.68 -19.42 10.78
N THR A 147 -63.01 -18.16 11.10
CA THR A 147 -63.03 -17.69 12.50
C THR A 147 -64.12 -18.39 13.31
N ALA A 148 -65.30 -18.61 12.73
CA ALA A 148 -66.38 -19.37 13.36
C ALA A 148 -65.96 -20.81 13.66
N ARG A 149 -65.28 -21.49 12.72
CA ARG A 149 -64.81 -22.87 12.93
C ARG A 149 -63.74 -22.97 14.03
N VAL A 150 -62.90 -21.96 14.20
CA VAL A 150 -61.96 -21.86 15.32
C VAL A 150 -62.73 -21.69 16.64
N ALA A 151 -63.77 -20.87 16.67
CA ALA A 151 -64.63 -20.72 17.85
C ALA A 151 -65.36 -22.03 18.19
N ASP A 152 -65.85 -22.77 17.20
CA ASP A 152 -66.45 -24.09 17.39
C ASP A 152 -65.46 -25.08 18.00
N MET A 153 -64.21 -25.08 17.52
CA MET A 153 -63.13 -25.91 18.08
C MET A 153 -62.81 -25.52 19.55
N VAL A 154 -62.79 -24.23 19.86
CA VAL A 154 -62.63 -23.76 21.24
C VAL A 154 -63.78 -24.24 22.13
N ALA A 155 -65.03 -24.19 21.63
CA ALA A 155 -66.19 -24.69 22.35
C ALA A 155 -66.13 -26.22 22.55
N GLU A 156 -65.70 -26.98 21.53
CA GLU A 156 -65.47 -28.43 21.59
C GLU A 156 -64.45 -28.79 22.67
N LEU A 157 -63.31 -28.09 22.72
CA LEU A 157 -62.26 -28.30 23.73
C LEU A 157 -62.71 -27.96 25.16
N LYS A 158 -63.58 -26.96 25.33
CA LYS A 158 -64.15 -26.60 26.64
C LYS A 158 -65.21 -27.60 27.11
N ALA A 159 -66.05 -28.10 26.20
CA ALA A 159 -67.14 -29.02 26.51
C ALA A 159 -66.65 -30.46 26.71
N ASN A 160 -65.69 -30.90 25.89
CA ASN A 160 -65.12 -32.25 25.90
C ASN A 160 -63.59 -32.18 25.96
N PRO A 161 -63.00 -31.85 27.12
CA PRO A 161 -61.56 -31.70 27.23
C PRO A 161 -60.83 -33.04 26.97
N PRO A 162 -59.76 -33.06 26.16
CA PRO A 162 -58.95 -34.26 25.93
C PRO A 162 -58.21 -34.71 27.21
N PRO A 163 -57.68 -35.95 27.29
CA PRO A 163 -56.96 -36.46 28.45
C PRO A 163 -55.54 -35.87 28.57
N LEU A 164 -55.46 -34.54 28.67
CA LEU A 164 -54.24 -33.75 28.84
C LEU A 164 -54.33 -32.92 30.12
N PRO A 165 -53.20 -32.44 30.68
CA PRO A 165 -53.23 -31.58 31.86
C PRO A 165 -54.11 -30.33 31.65
N GLY A 166 -54.96 -29.98 32.62
CA GLY A 166 -55.91 -28.88 32.47
C GLY A 166 -55.26 -27.53 32.13
N ALA A 167 -54.06 -27.27 32.65
CA ALA A 167 -53.28 -26.07 32.31
C ALA A 167 -52.82 -26.03 30.83
N GLU A 168 -52.55 -27.19 30.22
CA GLU A 168 -52.21 -27.29 28.79
C GLU A 168 -53.42 -26.94 27.92
N ILE A 169 -54.60 -27.45 28.28
CA ILE A 169 -55.85 -27.20 27.55
C ILE A 169 -56.25 -25.73 27.68
N ALA A 170 -56.19 -25.16 28.89
CA ALA A 170 -56.50 -23.76 29.14
C ALA A 170 -55.60 -22.82 28.32
N GLU A 171 -54.30 -23.11 28.26
CA GLU A 171 -53.35 -22.29 27.50
C GLU A 171 -53.58 -22.41 25.99
N ALA A 172 -53.89 -23.61 25.50
CA ALA A 172 -54.22 -23.84 24.09
C ALA A 172 -55.50 -23.12 23.66
N VAL A 173 -56.54 -23.15 24.50
CA VAL A 173 -57.78 -22.38 24.30
C VAL A 173 -57.49 -20.89 24.26
N ALA A 174 -56.73 -20.36 25.22
CA ALA A 174 -56.36 -18.95 25.24
C ALA A 174 -55.56 -18.54 23.99
N PHE A 175 -54.70 -19.42 23.47
CA PHE A 175 -53.98 -19.17 22.23
C PHE A 175 -54.91 -19.14 21.01
N LEU A 176 -55.84 -20.08 20.87
CA LEU A 176 -56.80 -20.09 19.76
C LEU A 176 -57.72 -18.86 19.77
N GLU A 177 -58.20 -18.47 20.95
CA GLU A 177 -58.97 -17.23 21.15
C GLU A 177 -58.12 -16.00 20.77
N TRP A 178 -56.85 -15.98 21.18
CA TRP A 178 -55.92 -14.91 20.82
C TRP A 178 -55.67 -14.83 19.31
N LEU A 179 -55.55 -15.97 18.59
CA LEU A 179 -55.46 -15.96 17.13
C LEU A 179 -56.70 -15.32 16.49
N ALA A 180 -57.89 -15.67 16.99
CA ALA A 180 -59.17 -15.15 16.50
C ALA A 180 -59.38 -13.65 16.83
N ASP A 181 -58.75 -13.13 17.88
CA ASP A 181 -58.76 -11.71 18.27
C ASP A 181 -57.77 -10.86 17.42
N ASN A 182 -57.83 -11.00 16.10
CA ASN A 182 -57.03 -10.25 15.12
C ASN A 182 -55.50 -10.36 15.27
N ASN A 183 -54.97 -11.35 16.00
CA ASN A 183 -53.52 -11.55 16.09
C ASN A 183 -52.98 -12.47 14.98
N PHE A 184 -53.87 -13.07 14.18
CA PHE A 184 -53.53 -13.96 13.08
C PHE A 184 -54.33 -13.67 11.81
N THR A 185 -53.65 -13.53 10.67
CA THR A 185 -54.27 -13.51 9.35
C THR A 185 -54.51 -14.95 8.89
N PHE A 186 -55.72 -15.46 9.10
CA PHE A 186 -56.16 -16.76 8.61
C PHE A 186 -56.18 -16.81 7.08
N LEU A 187 -55.44 -17.78 6.53
CA LEU A 187 -55.39 -18.02 5.08
C LEU A 187 -56.12 -19.30 4.68
N GLY A 188 -56.17 -20.30 5.57
CA GLY A 188 -56.96 -21.51 5.34
C GLY A 188 -57.06 -22.39 6.57
N ILE A 189 -58.11 -23.20 6.61
CA ILE A 189 -58.28 -24.26 7.62
C ILE A 189 -58.81 -25.54 6.98
N ARG A 190 -58.48 -26.71 7.54
CA ARG A 190 -58.97 -28.02 7.09
C ARG A 190 -58.84 -29.07 8.19
N ASP A 191 -59.82 -29.96 8.31
CA ASP A 191 -59.73 -31.14 9.17
C ASP A 191 -58.95 -32.27 8.49
N TYR A 192 -58.23 -33.04 9.30
CA TYR A 192 -57.51 -34.25 8.90
C TYR A 192 -57.86 -35.40 9.84
N THR A 193 -57.92 -36.62 9.30
CA THR A 193 -58.21 -37.85 10.05
C THR A 193 -57.04 -38.81 9.97
N PHE A 194 -56.80 -39.57 11.04
CA PHE A 194 -55.86 -40.69 11.00
C PHE A 194 -56.53 -41.91 10.36
N THR A 195 -55.91 -42.50 9.35
CA THR A 195 -56.34 -43.79 8.81
C THR A 195 -55.83 -44.94 9.66
N ALA A 196 -56.70 -45.90 9.96
CA ALA A 196 -56.34 -47.09 10.72
C ALA A 196 -55.39 -47.98 9.89
N GLY A 197 -54.13 -48.08 10.31
CA GLY A 197 -53.14 -49.02 9.75
C GLY A 197 -51.99 -48.41 8.94
N GLU A 198 -52.12 -47.19 8.42
CA GLU A 198 -51.10 -46.58 7.53
C GLU A 198 -50.29 -45.43 8.14
N ASP A 199 -50.49 -45.07 9.41
CA ASP A 199 -49.78 -43.94 10.05
C ASP A 199 -49.72 -42.71 9.11
N ALA A 200 -50.86 -42.31 8.54
CA ALA A 200 -50.95 -41.15 7.65
C ALA A 200 -52.14 -40.25 8.03
N LEU A 201 -51.95 -38.93 7.91
CA LEU A 201 -53.00 -37.93 8.08
C LEU A 201 -53.65 -37.64 6.73
N GLU A 202 -54.90 -38.06 6.55
CA GLU A 202 -55.66 -37.81 5.33
C GLU A 202 -56.50 -36.52 5.44
N PRO A 203 -56.49 -35.66 4.41
CA PRO A 203 -57.29 -34.44 4.39
C PRO A 203 -58.78 -34.75 4.18
N VAL A 204 -59.64 -34.15 5.00
CA VAL A 204 -61.09 -34.12 4.77
C VAL A 204 -61.41 -32.90 3.91
N PHE A 205 -61.37 -33.06 2.58
CA PHE A 205 -61.42 -31.95 1.63
C PHE A 205 -62.67 -31.08 1.73
N GLU A 206 -63.80 -31.65 2.15
CA GLU A 206 -65.10 -30.99 2.31
C GLU A 206 -65.08 -29.93 3.43
N THR A 207 -64.15 -30.05 4.38
CA THR A 207 -63.97 -29.08 5.49
C THR A 207 -63.04 -27.93 5.15
N GLY A 208 -62.44 -27.94 3.95
CA GLY A 208 -61.47 -26.94 3.53
C GLY A 208 -62.08 -25.55 3.34
N LEU A 209 -61.47 -24.54 3.97
CA LEU A 209 -61.80 -23.12 3.80
C LEU A 209 -60.55 -22.32 3.42
N GLY A 210 -60.75 -21.17 2.75
CA GLY A 210 -59.67 -20.33 2.25
C GLY A 210 -58.81 -21.05 1.22
N ILE A 211 -57.48 -20.88 1.27
CA ILE A 211 -56.55 -21.54 0.34
C ILE A 211 -56.53 -23.07 0.46
N LEU A 212 -57.04 -23.63 1.57
CA LEU A 212 -57.12 -25.08 1.78
C LEU A 212 -58.35 -25.74 1.14
N ARG A 213 -59.20 -24.97 0.44
CA ARG A 213 -60.22 -25.50 -0.48
C ARG A 213 -59.60 -26.28 -1.63
N SER A 214 -58.45 -25.82 -2.13
CA SER A 214 -57.78 -26.48 -3.25
C SER A 214 -57.24 -27.85 -2.81
N ARG A 215 -57.53 -28.87 -3.63
CA ARG A 215 -57.00 -30.23 -3.44
C ARG A 215 -55.49 -30.30 -3.69
N ASP A 216 -54.97 -29.37 -4.49
CA ASP A 216 -53.54 -29.26 -4.83
C ASP A 216 -52.73 -28.57 -3.72
N MET A 217 -53.40 -27.84 -2.81
CA MET A 217 -52.74 -27.14 -1.72
C MET A 217 -52.40 -28.08 -0.55
N ARG A 218 -51.15 -28.56 -0.55
CA ARG A 218 -50.58 -29.37 0.54
C ARG A 218 -49.50 -28.60 1.31
N VAL A 219 -49.88 -28.07 2.47
CA VAL A 219 -49.04 -27.14 3.28
C VAL A 219 -47.87 -27.84 3.99
N MET A 220 -48.05 -29.13 4.29
CA MET A 220 -46.98 -30.03 4.69
C MET A 220 -46.66 -30.89 3.47
N GLN A 221 -45.68 -30.48 2.67
CA GLN A 221 -45.05 -31.33 1.68
C GLN A 221 -43.54 -31.17 1.84
N ARG A 222 -42.82 -32.30 1.86
CA ARG A 222 -41.43 -32.33 1.41
C ARG A 222 -41.51 -32.60 -0.08
N TRP A 223 -41.06 -31.64 -0.89
CA TRP A 223 -40.71 -31.80 -2.31
C TRP A 223 -41.45 -32.93 -3.06
N ASN A 224 -42.62 -32.63 -3.65
CA ASN A 224 -43.38 -33.51 -4.55
C ASN A 224 -43.69 -34.95 -4.08
N GLN A 225 -43.51 -35.29 -2.80
CA GLN A 225 -43.84 -36.61 -2.25
C GLN A 225 -44.92 -36.50 -1.15
N PRO A 226 -45.78 -37.52 -0.97
CA PRO A 226 -46.69 -37.59 0.17
C PRO A 226 -45.89 -37.60 1.49
N LEU A 227 -46.47 -37.05 2.55
CA LEU A 227 -45.87 -37.11 3.87
C LEU A 227 -45.82 -38.58 4.33
N VAL A 228 -44.65 -39.19 4.30
CA VAL A 228 -44.39 -40.36 5.13
C VAL A 228 -44.17 -39.85 6.55
N ILE A 229 -44.95 -40.30 7.53
CA ILE A 229 -44.74 -39.92 8.94
C ILE A 229 -43.35 -40.40 9.36
N THR A 230 -42.40 -39.46 9.41
CA THR A 230 -41.06 -39.72 9.96
C THR A 230 -41.15 -40.10 11.45
N PRO A 231 -40.21 -40.90 11.99
CA PRO A 231 -40.17 -41.25 13.42
C PRO A 231 -40.26 -40.03 14.36
N GLN A 232 -39.69 -38.90 13.96
CA GLN A 232 -39.71 -37.62 14.67
C GLN A 232 -41.12 -37.01 14.73
N MET A 233 -41.87 -37.09 13.63
CA MET A 233 -43.26 -36.64 13.56
C MET A 233 -44.19 -37.55 14.37
N ARG A 234 -43.89 -38.86 14.42
CA ARG A 234 -44.55 -39.82 15.34
C ARG A 234 -44.28 -39.46 16.81
N ALA A 235 -43.05 -39.11 17.17
CA ALA A 235 -42.72 -38.67 18.52
C ALA A 235 -43.46 -37.37 18.90
N LEU A 236 -43.58 -36.41 17.99
CA LEU A 236 -44.31 -35.16 18.19
C LEU A 236 -45.81 -35.37 18.43
N LEU A 237 -46.44 -36.25 17.65
CA LEU A 237 -47.86 -36.59 17.82
C LEU A 237 -48.12 -37.25 19.18
N LYS A 238 -47.17 -38.07 19.66
CA LYS A 238 -47.22 -38.72 20.98
C LYS A 238 -46.92 -37.80 22.18
N GLN A 239 -46.41 -36.58 21.96
CA GLN A 239 -46.20 -35.64 23.07
C GLN A 239 -47.54 -35.21 23.70
N PRO A 240 -47.60 -35.04 25.03
CA PRO A 240 -48.80 -34.63 25.75
C PRO A 240 -49.08 -33.12 25.61
N THR A 241 -49.03 -32.62 24.38
CA THR A 241 -49.30 -31.22 24.01
C THR A 241 -50.47 -31.18 23.03
N LEU A 242 -51.33 -30.17 23.18
CA LEU A 242 -52.53 -30.04 22.34
C LEU A 242 -52.25 -29.31 21.01
N LEU A 243 -51.31 -28.36 21.03
CA LEU A 243 -50.96 -27.52 19.89
C LEU A 243 -49.60 -27.86 19.28
N ILE A 244 -49.54 -27.81 17.96
CA ILE A 244 -48.30 -27.85 17.18
C ILE A 244 -48.17 -26.53 16.44
N VAL A 245 -47.19 -25.70 16.80
CA VAL A 245 -46.90 -24.44 16.11
C VAL A 245 -45.56 -24.55 15.38
N THR A 246 -45.58 -24.40 14.05
CA THR A 246 -44.37 -24.47 13.21
C THR A 246 -44.51 -23.61 11.97
N LYS A 247 -43.46 -23.52 11.14
CA LYS A 247 -43.55 -22.92 9.80
C LYS A 247 -43.96 -23.99 8.79
N ALA A 248 -44.82 -23.63 7.86
CA ALA A 248 -45.16 -24.43 6.69
C ALA A 248 -43.98 -24.52 5.71
N ALA A 249 -43.99 -25.53 4.83
CA ALA A 249 -43.01 -25.63 3.75
C ALA A 249 -43.29 -24.66 2.58
N VAL A 250 -44.49 -24.08 2.56
CA VAL A 250 -44.98 -23.21 1.48
C VAL A 250 -45.04 -21.76 1.94
N ARG A 251 -44.61 -20.84 1.08
CA ARG A 251 -44.71 -19.39 1.32
C ARG A 251 -46.11 -18.89 1.00
N SER A 252 -46.59 -17.92 1.78
CA SER A 252 -47.87 -17.27 1.53
C SER A 252 -47.83 -16.52 0.19
N ARG A 253 -48.92 -16.61 -0.56
CA ARG A 253 -49.18 -15.74 -1.73
C ARG A 253 -49.94 -14.48 -1.36
N VAL A 254 -50.63 -14.53 -0.22
CA VAL A 254 -51.48 -13.45 0.30
C VAL A 254 -50.70 -12.63 1.32
N HIS A 255 -50.87 -11.31 1.26
CA HIS A 255 -50.29 -10.28 2.13
C HIS A 255 -48.76 -10.15 2.05
N ARG A 256 -47.99 -11.13 2.54
CA ARG A 256 -46.51 -11.08 2.61
C ARG A 256 -45.87 -12.39 2.13
N ARG A 257 -44.76 -12.31 1.38
CA ARG A 257 -44.05 -13.49 0.83
C ARG A 257 -43.13 -14.17 1.85
N VAL A 258 -43.73 -14.66 2.93
CA VAL A 258 -43.03 -15.38 4.01
C VAL A 258 -43.55 -16.81 4.14
N TYR A 259 -42.79 -17.70 4.77
CA TYR A 259 -43.30 -19.03 5.12
C TYR A 259 -44.52 -18.90 6.02
N MET A 260 -45.60 -19.60 5.67
CA MET A 260 -46.84 -19.53 6.45
C MET A 260 -46.62 -20.13 7.84
N ASP A 261 -47.35 -19.60 8.80
CA ASP A 261 -47.49 -20.18 10.12
C ASP A 261 -48.48 -21.33 10.07
N TYR A 262 -48.10 -22.43 10.70
CA TYR A 262 -48.87 -23.65 10.83
C TYR A 262 -49.25 -23.82 12.29
N VAL A 263 -50.55 -23.91 12.57
CA VAL A 263 -51.09 -24.24 13.88
C VAL A 263 -51.96 -25.49 13.75
N GLY A 264 -51.47 -26.60 14.28
CA GLY A 264 -52.18 -27.87 14.34
C GLY A 264 -52.80 -28.08 15.72
N VAL A 265 -54.11 -28.34 15.78
CA VAL A 265 -54.82 -28.71 17.00
C VAL A 265 -55.11 -30.20 16.95
N LYS A 266 -54.52 -30.97 17.88
CA LYS A 266 -54.74 -32.42 17.95
C LYS A 266 -56.18 -32.73 18.37
N ARG A 267 -56.84 -33.67 17.70
CA ARG A 267 -58.20 -34.11 18.01
C ARG A 267 -58.19 -35.51 18.61
N PHE A 268 -58.95 -35.68 19.69
CA PHE A 268 -59.03 -36.95 20.42
C PHE A 268 -60.48 -37.47 20.40
N ASP A 269 -60.65 -38.78 20.36
CA ASP A 269 -61.95 -39.41 20.59
C ASP A 269 -62.31 -39.49 22.08
N ARG A 270 -63.49 -40.04 22.38
CA ARG A 270 -63.98 -40.23 23.75
C ARG A 270 -63.12 -41.18 24.59
N ASP A 271 -62.38 -42.07 23.96
CA ASP A 271 -61.45 -42.99 24.62
C ASP A 271 -60.06 -42.36 24.82
N GLY A 272 -59.88 -41.10 24.42
CA GLY A 272 -58.63 -40.37 24.57
C GLY A 272 -57.58 -40.70 23.50
N ARG A 273 -57.96 -41.39 22.42
CA ARG A 273 -57.05 -41.70 21.31
C ARG A 273 -57.01 -40.55 20.31
N LEU A 274 -55.82 -40.29 19.77
CA LEU A 274 -55.63 -39.29 18.74
C LEU A 274 -56.31 -39.74 17.43
N VAL A 275 -57.36 -39.04 17.01
CA VAL A 275 -58.17 -39.39 15.82
C VAL A 275 -57.97 -38.46 14.63
N GLY A 276 -57.36 -37.29 14.84
CA GLY A 276 -57.08 -36.37 13.75
C GLY A 276 -56.39 -35.09 14.17
N GLU A 277 -56.45 -34.12 13.27
CA GLU A 277 -55.87 -32.79 13.43
C GLU A 277 -56.78 -31.73 12.79
N PHE A 278 -57.08 -30.67 13.53
CA PHE A 278 -57.65 -29.45 12.95
C PHE A 278 -56.51 -28.50 12.59
N ARG A 279 -56.32 -28.27 11.29
CA ARG A 279 -55.18 -27.54 10.75
C ARG A 279 -55.56 -26.12 10.41
N ILE A 280 -54.77 -25.17 10.92
CA ILE A 280 -54.88 -23.74 10.65
C ILE A 280 -53.59 -23.27 9.99
N VAL A 281 -53.71 -22.52 8.89
CA VAL A 281 -52.58 -21.92 8.19
C VAL A 281 -52.81 -20.43 7.98
N GLY A 282 -51.77 -19.64 8.20
CA GLY A 282 -51.89 -18.19 8.10
C GLY A 282 -50.61 -17.45 8.40
N LEU A 283 -50.72 -16.20 8.85
CA LEU A 283 -49.60 -15.34 9.19
C LEU A 283 -49.87 -14.64 10.52
N PHE A 284 -48.91 -14.67 11.46
CA PHE A 284 -48.98 -13.78 12.61
C PHE A 284 -48.98 -12.31 12.17
N THR A 285 -49.87 -11.51 12.74
CA THR A 285 -49.96 -10.07 12.47
C THR A 285 -48.85 -9.30 13.20
N SER A 286 -48.71 -8.00 12.94
CA SER A 286 -47.68 -7.16 13.57
C SER A 286 -47.75 -7.16 15.11
N THR A 287 -48.94 -7.33 15.71
CA THR A 287 -49.14 -7.35 17.16
C THR A 287 -48.37 -8.48 17.85
N ALA A 288 -48.22 -9.63 17.18
CA ALA A 288 -47.45 -10.76 17.69
C ALA A 288 -45.96 -10.40 17.88
N TYR A 289 -45.43 -9.47 17.06
CA TYR A 289 -44.03 -9.08 17.07
C TYR A 289 -43.76 -7.88 17.99
N THR A 290 -44.77 -7.07 18.31
CA THR A 290 -44.63 -5.85 19.11
C THR A 290 -45.13 -5.98 20.55
N ARG A 291 -46.01 -6.94 20.86
CA ARG A 291 -46.43 -7.23 22.24
C ARG A 291 -45.32 -7.94 23.03
N SER A 292 -45.38 -7.77 24.35
CA SER A 292 -44.52 -8.51 25.28
C SER A 292 -44.76 -10.02 25.12
N THR A 293 -43.66 -10.77 25.08
CA THR A 293 -43.68 -12.24 25.03
C THR A 293 -44.44 -12.87 26.20
N ARG A 294 -44.52 -12.16 27.34
CA ARG A 294 -45.26 -12.58 28.55
C ARG A 294 -46.78 -12.38 28.45
N SER A 295 -47.26 -11.65 27.44
CA SER A 295 -48.69 -11.43 27.20
C SER A 295 -49.28 -12.37 26.15
N ILE A 296 -48.44 -13.02 25.34
CA ILE A 296 -48.87 -13.88 24.24
C ILE A 296 -49.09 -15.30 24.82
N PRO A 297 -50.32 -15.84 24.77
CA PRO A 297 -50.55 -17.22 25.19
C PRO A 297 -49.65 -18.18 24.43
N TYR A 298 -49.37 -19.36 24.99
CA TYR A 298 -48.35 -20.30 24.55
C TYR A 298 -46.91 -19.82 24.80
N LEU A 299 -46.54 -18.60 24.42
CA LEU A 299 -45.20 -18.05 24.65
C LEU A 299 -44.97 -17.66 26.11
N ARG A 300 -45.96 -17.04 26.77
CA ARG A 300 -45.84 -16.57 28.16
C ARG A 300 -45.43 -17.68 29.11
N ARG A 301 -46.04 -18.87 28.98
CA ARG A 301 -45.74 -20.04 29.80
C ARG A 301 -44.31 -20.54 29.56
N LYS A 302 -43.86 -20.54 28.31
CA LYS A 302 -42.49 -20.93 27.92
C LYS A 302 -41.45 -19.95 28.47
N VAL A 303 -41.73 -18.66 28.38
CA VAL A 303 -40.87 -17.58 28.91
C VAL A 303 -40.80 -17.65 30.44
N ASP A 304 -41.95 -17.77 31.12
CA ASP A 304 -42.00 -17.88 32.58
C ASP A 304 -41.29 -19.15 33.07
N ALA A 305 -41.40 -20.29 32.36
CA ALA A 305 -40.67 -21.51 32.69
C ALA A 305 -39.13 -21.32 32.62
N VAL A 306 -38.63 -20.60 31.62
CA VAL A 306 -37.20 -20.28 31.49
C VAL A 306 -36.74 -19.34 32.61
N LEU A 307 -37.54 -18.32 32.95
CA LEU A 307 -37.23 -17.38 34.04
C LEU A 307 -37.18 -18.07 35.40
N VAL A 308 -38.18 -18.91 35.71
CA VAL A 308 -38.24 -19.68 36.96
C VAL A 308 -37.05 -20.64 37.04
N ARG A 309 -36.72 -21.33 35.95
CA ARG A 309 -35.60 -22.27 35.90
C ARG A 309 -34.24 -21.58 36.07
N ALA A 310 -34.07 -20.37 35.53
CA ALA A 310 -32.83 -19.61 35.66
C ALA A 310 -32.57 -19.16 37.11
N GLY A 311 -33.63 -18.98 37.91
CA GLY A 311 -33.53 -18.70 39.35
C GLY A 311 -32.87 -17.35 39.70
N PHE A 312 -32.70 -16.45 38.74
CA PHE A 312 -32.21 -15.09 39.02
C PHE A 312 -33.27 -14.28 39.76
N ASP A 313 -32.82 -13.37 40.63
CA ASP A 313 -33.68 -12.34 41.22
C ASP A 313 -34.31 -11.48 40.11
N PRO A 314 -35.66 -11.44 39.98
CA PRO A 314 -36.35 -10.65 38.96
C PRO A 314 -35.99 -9.15 38.96
N ASP A 315 -35.65 -8.59 40.13
CA ASP A 315 -35.28 -7.19 40.26
C ASP A 315 -33.77 -6.93 40.08
N GLY A 316 -32.98 -8.00 40.11
CA GLY A 316 -31.53 -7.98 39.91
C GLY A 316 -31.11 -7.72 38.46
N HIS A 317 -29.83 -7.37 38.28
CA HIS A 317 -29.26 -7.04 36.96
C HIS A 317 -29.43 -8.20 35.95
N SER A 318 -29.02 -9.41 36.31
CA SER A 318 -29.12 -10.60 35.44
C SER A 318 -30.56 -11.02 35.16
N GLY A 319 -31.48 -10.81 36.12
CA GLY A 319 -32.91 -11.07 35.94
C GLY A 319 -33.52 -10.15 34.88
N LYS A 320 -33.30 -8.83 35.02
CA LYS A 320 -33.76 -7.83 34.03
C LYS A 320 -33.14 -8.04 32.65
N ALA A 321 -31.85 -8.36 32.59
CA ALA A 321 -31.16 -8.65 31.34
C ALA A 321 -31.70 -9.92 30.65
N LEU A 322 -31.99 -10.99 31.41
CA LEU A 322 -32.59 -12.21 30.85
C LEU A 322 -34.00 -11.96 30.29
N VAL A 323 -34.82 -11.17 31.00
CA VAL A 323 -36.13 -10.73 30.49
C VAL A 323 -35.96 -9.97 29.17
N ASN A 324 -35.00 -9.04 29.09
CA ASN A 324 -34.71 -8.29 27.87
C ASN A 324 -34.25 -9.20 26.71
N VAL A 325 -33.45 -10.23 26.98
CA VAL A 325 -33.03 -11.24 26.00
C VAL A 325 -34.25 -11.99 25.44
N LEU A 326 -35.15 -12.45 26.31
CA LEU A 326 -36.35 -13.18 25.91
C LEU A 326 -37.34 -12.29 25.15
N GLU A 327 -37.51 -11.03 25.57
CA GLU A 327 -38.35 -10.05 24.87
C GLU A 327 -37.80 -9.65 23.48
N ASN A 328 -36.49 -9.72 23.25
CA ASN A 328 -35.87 -9.42 21.95
C ASN A 328 -35.55 -10.67 21.12
N TYR A 329 -35.87 -11.86 21.63
CA TYR A 329 -35.70 -13.12 20.91
C TYR A 329 -36.62 -13.14 19.67
N PRO A 330 -36.21 -13.70 18.51
CA PRO A 330 -37.08 -13.76 17.34
C PRO A 330 -38.37 -14.54 17.66
N ARG A 331 -39.53 -13.91 17.43
CA ARG A 331 -40.85 -14.49 17.81
C ARG A 331 -41.10 -15.83 17.11
N ASP A 332 -40.77 -15.89 15.83
CA ASP A 332 -40.88 -17.12 15.03
C ASP A 332 -40.05 -18.27 15.61
N GLU A 333 -38.92 -17.97 16.25
CA GLU A 333 -38.09 -18.97 16.92
C GLU A 333 -38.66 -19.37 18.28
N LEU A 334 -39.17 -18.41 19.06
CA LEU A 334 -39.82 -18.69 20.35
C LEU A 334 -41.00 -19.66 20.21
N PHE A 335 -41.78 -19.55 19.14
CA PHE A 335 -42.88 -20.50 18.87
C PHE A 335 -42.37 -21.93 18.62
N GLN A 336 -41.20 -22.09 17.99
CA GLN A 336 -40.68 -23.37 17.52
C GLN A 336 -39.70 -24.06 18.48
N LEU A 337 -38.96 -23.30 19.29
CA LEU A 337 -38.00 -23.81 20.28
C LEU A 337 -38.70 -24.59 21.40
N ASP A 338 -38.12 -25.69 21.84
CA ASP A 338 -38.45 -26.31 23.13
C ASP A 338 -37.86 -25.50 24.30
N GLU A 339 -38.39 -25.76 25.50
CA GLU A 339 -38.01 -25.06 26.72
C GLU A 339 -36.54 -25.26 27.10
N ASP A 340 -35.99 -26.46 26.91
CA ASP A 340 -34.59 -26.77 27.24
C ASP A 340 -33.61 -25.99 26.35
N THR A 341 -33.83 -26.03 25.03
CA THR A 341 -32.99 -25.31 24.07
C THR A 341 -33.11 -23.81 24.27
N LEU A 342 -34.32 -23.29 24.51
CA LEU A 342 -34.53 -21.86 24.78
C LEU A 342 -33.78 -21.42 26.04
N TYR A 343 -33.83 -22.21 27.12
CA TYR A 343 -33.10 -21.93 28.36
C TYR A 343 -31.60 -21.79 28.12
N HIS A 344 -30.98 -22.77 27.44
CA HIS A 344 -29.55 -22.74 27.15
C HIS A 344 -29.15 -21.60 26.20
N PHE A 345 -29.98 -21.31 25.19
CA PHE A 345 -29.70 -20.23 24.25
C PHE A 345 -29.86 -18.86 24.90
N ALA A 346 -30.90 -18.65 25.70
CA ALA A 346 -31.12 -17.39 26.42
C ALA A 346 -29.96 -17.08 27.38
N LEU A 347 -29.46 -18.06 28.13
CA LEU A 347 -28.27 -17.87 28.98
C LEU A 347 -26.99 -17.63 28.15
N ALA A 348 -26.83 -18.29 27.02
CA ALA A 348 -25.68 -18.08 26.15
C ALA A 348 -25.67 -16.68 25.53
N VAL A 349 -26.84 -16.08 25.28
CA VAL A 349 -26.99 -14.69 24.83
C VAL A 349 -26.77 -13.72 25.99
N LEU A 350 -27.30 -14.00 27.18
CA LEU A 350 -27.08 -13.19 28.39
C LEU A 350 -25.59 -12.99 28.69
N GLN A 351 -24.78 -14.04 28.54
CA GLN A 351 -23.32 -13.97 28.72
C GLN A 351 -22.61 -13.04 27.73
N LEU A 352 -23.23 -12.71 26.60
CA LEU A 352 -22.63 -11.83 25.59
C LEU A 352 -22.66 -10.36 25.99
N ASP A 353 -23.59 -9.95 26.86
CA ASP A 353 -23.64 -8.59 27.39
C ASP A 353 -22.41 -8.29 28.25
N GLU A 354 -21.95 -9.26 29.06
CA GLU A 354 -20.75 -9.14 29.88
C GLU A 354 -19.45 -9.38 29.10
N ARG A 355 -19.47 -10.31 28.14
CA ARG A 355 -18.30 -10.70 27.34
C ARG A 355 -18.67 -10.78 25.85
N PRO A 356 -18.62 -9.64 25.13
CA PRO A 356 -18.89 -9.61 23.70
C PRO A 356 -17.94 -10.51 22.92
N ARG A 357 -18.48 -11.49 22.20
CA ARG A 357 -17.73 -12.41 21.34
C ARG A 357 -18.62 -12.99 20.26
N VAL A 358 -18.00 -13.61 19.25
CA VAL A 358 -18.75 -14.37 18.24
C VAL A 358 -19.53 -15.49 18.93
N ARG A 359 -20.80 -15.63 18.53
CA ARG A 359 -21.69 -16.67 19.07
C ARG A 359 -22.55 -17.25 17.97
N VAL A 360 -22.67 -18.57 17.93
CA VAL A 360 -23.49 -19.27 16.94
C VAL A 360 -24.46 -20.19 17.68
N LEU A 361 -25.75 -19.98 17.48
CA LEU A 361 -26.83 -20.74 18.12
C LEU A 361 -27.69 -21.41 17.02
N PRO A 362 -27.31 -22.62 16.58
CA PRO A 362 -28.05 -23.35 15.56
C PRO A 362 -29.18 -24.20 16.16
N ARG A 363 -30.37 -24.10 15.57
CA ARG A 363 -31.53 -24.96 15.85
C ARG A 363 -31.96 -25.63 14.55
N ARG A 364 -31.95 -26.97 14.52
CA ARG A 364 -32.52 -27.72 13.40
C ARG A 364 -34.05 -27.70 13.47
N ASP A 365 -34.69 -27.57 12.32
CA ASP A 365 -36.13 -27.79 12.19
C ASP A 365 -36.46 -29.26 12.49
N ARG A 366 -37.59 -29.50 13.16
CA ARG A 366 -38.01 -30.85 13.59
C ARG A 366 -38.29 -31.81 12.43
N PHE A 367 -38.44 -31.29 11.21
CA PHE A 367 -38.68 -32.05 9.98
C PHE A 367 -37.48 -32.02 9.03
N ASP A 368 -36.28 -31.60 9.50
CA ASP A 368 -35.05 -31.47 8.71
C ASP A 368 -35.29 -30.74 7.38
N ARG A 369 -36.06 -29.65 7.41
CA ARG A 369 -36.29 -28.79 6.23
C ARG A 369 -35.29 -27.65 6.15
N PHE A 370 -34.88 -27.14 7.31
CA PHE A 370 -33.93 -26.04 7.42
C PHE A 370 -33.21 -26.08 8.77
N VAL A 371 -32.13 -25.32 8.88
CA VAL A 371 -31.47 -24.98 10.14
C VAL A 371 -31.58 -23.48 10.34
N SER A 372 -32.09 -23.10 11.51
CA SER A 372 -32.18 -21.73 11.96
C SER A 372 -30.94 -21.39 12.78
N VAL A 373 -30.16 -20.39 12.38
CA VAL A 373 -28.88 -20.08 13.01
C VAL A 373 -28.86 -18.62 13.44
N LEU A 374 -28.81 -18.36 14.75
CA LEU A 374 -28.54 -17.02 15.26
C LEU A 374 -27.03 -16.82 15.40
N VAL A 375 -26.48 -15.87 14.68
CA VAL A 375 -25.06 -15.51 14.71
C VAL A 375 -24.91 -14.12 15.31
N TYR A 376 -24.10 -13.99 16.36
CA TYR A 376 -23.72 -12.72 16.95
C TYR A 376 -22.29 -12.38 16.54
N VAL A 377 -22.08 -11.16 16.01
CA VAL A 377 -20.75 -10.66 15.58
C VAL A 377 -20.53 -9.23 16.09
N PRO A 378 -19.27 -8.80 16.33
CA PRO A 378 -18.98 -7.41 16.69
C PRO A 378 -19.52 -6.41 15.67
N ARG A 379 -20.20 -5.37 16.17
CA ARG A 379 -20.89 -4.36 15.37
C ARG A 379 -19.96 -3.60 14.43
N GLU A 380 -18.78 -3.26 14.89
CA GLU A 380 -17.75 -2.56 14.10
C GLU A 380 -17.22 -3.41 12.94
N ARG A 381 -17.38 -4.73 13.01
CA ARG A 381 -16.89 -5.69 12.02
C ARG A 381 -18.00 -6.24 11.13
N TYR A 382 -19.24 -5.77 11.29
CA TYR A 382 -20.37 -6.21 10.50
C TYR A 382 -20.49 -5.40 9.20
N GLY A 383 -20.47 -6.10 8.06
CA GLY A 383 -20.70 -5.53 6.74
C GLY A 383 -21.39 -6.51 5.80
N SER A 384 -21.81 -6.03 4.63
CA SER A 384 -22.52 -6.86 3.62
C SER A 384 -21.66 -8.03 3.10
N GLY A 385 -20.34 -7.83 2.99
CA GLY A 385 -19.35 -8.84 2.64
C GLY A 385 -19.21 -9.92 3.70
N VAL A 386 -18.95 -9.54 4.96
CA VAL A 386 -18.88 -10.46 6.11
C VAL A 386 -20.17 -11.27 6.26
N ARG A 387 -21.34 -10.63 6.17
CA ARG A 387 -22.63 -11.31 6.19
C ARG A 387 -22.75 -12.37 5.09
N ARG A 388 -22.26 -12.07 3.88
CA ARG A 388 -22.27 -13.02 2.76
C ARG A 388 -21.34 -14.20 3.04
N ALA A 389 -20.10 -13.94 3.43
CA ALA A 389 -19.11 -14.96 3.76
C ALA A 389 -19.57 -15.90 4.88
N ILE A 390 -20.19 -15.36 5.94
CA ILE A 390 -20.81 -16.16 7.01
C ILE A 390 -21.95 -17.02 6.45
N GLY A 391 -22.82 -16.44 5.61
CA GLY A 391 -23.92 -17.16 4.98
C GLY A 391 -23.46 -18.31 4.09
N ASP A 392 -22.45 -18.07 3.26
CA ASP A 392 -21.86 -19.06 2.35
C ASP A 392 -21.18 -20.18 3.15
N TYR A 393 -20.40 -19.84 4.18
CA TYR A 393 -19.82 -20.82 5.10
C TYR A 393 -20.88 -21.70 5.77
N LEU A 394 -21.97 -21.10 6.29
CA LEU A 394 -23.06 -21.86 6.90
C LEU A 394 -23.78 -22.76 5.89
N ALA A 395 -23.97 -22.29 4.65
CA ALA A 395 -24.55 -23.10 3.59
C ALA A 395 -23.67 -24.32 3.30
N ASP A 396 -22.35 -24.14 3.18
CA ASP A 396 -21.41 -25.23 2.94
C ASP A 396 -21.35 -26.22 4.13
N ALA A 397 -21.28 -25.70 5.36
CA ALA A 397 -21.19 -26.50 6.57
C ALA A 397 -22.40 -27.43 6.77
N TYR A 398 -23.59 -26.99 6.37
CA TYR A 398 -24.82 -27.78 6.41
C TYR A 398 -25.18 -28.45 5.07
N LYS A 399 -24.34 -28.33 4.04
CA LYS A 399 -24.61 -28.77 2.65
C LYS A 399 -25.98 -28.29 2.14
N GLY A 400 -26.33 -27.06 2.48
CA GLY A 400 -27.62 -26.44 2.21
C GLY A 400 -27.51 -25.18 1.35
N ARG A 401 -28.53 -24.31 1.46
CA ARG A 401 -28.54 -22.99 0.83
C ARG A 401 -29.07 -21.92 1.77
N VAL A 402 -28.53 -20.71 1.72
CA VAL A 402 -29.10 -19.57 2.44
C VAL A 402 -30.48 -19.25 1.86
N SER A 403 -31.54 -19.50 2.62
CA SER A 403 -32.93 -19.31 2.20
C SER A 403 -33.48 -17.94 2.60
N ALA A 404 -33.01 -17.41 3.73
CA ALA A 404 -33.30 -16.07 4.20
C ALA A 404 -32.25 -15.64 5.24
N PHE A 405 -32.12 -14.34 5.46
CA PHE A 405 -31.37 -13.79 6.58
C PHE A 405 -32.05 -12.52 7.11
N TYR A 406 -31.95 -12.28 8.40
CA TYR A 406 -32.55 -11.11 9.08
C TYR A 406 -31.54 -10.48 10.04
N PRO A 407 -30.92 -9.35 9.66
CA PRO A 407 -30.04 -8.63 10.58
C PRO A 407 -30.88 -7.85 11.60
N PHE A 408 -30.42 -7.85 12.85
CA PHE A 408 -31.00 -7.12 13.96
C PHE A 408 -29.88 -6.41 14.73
N PHE A 409 -30.07 -5.12 14.98
CA PHE A 409 -29.10 -4.26 15.66
C PHE A 409 -29.60 -3.95 17.06
N PRO A 410 -29.30 -4.80 18.07
CA PRO A 410 -29.63 -4.48 19.45
C PRO A 410 -28.82 -3.27 19.95
N GLU A 411 -29.23 -2.73 21.08
CA GLU A 411 -28.36 -1.83 21.87
C GLU A 411 -27.15 -2.64 22.36
N GLY A 412 -25.93 -2.14 22.12
CA GLY A 412 -24.68 -2.80 22.50
C GLY A 412 -23.69 -3.04 21.35
N PRO A 413 -22.57 -3.75 21.64
CA PRO A 413 -21.43 -3.90 20.74
C PRO A 413 -21.57 -5.04 19.72
N LEU A 414 -22.68 -5.78 19.73
CA LEU A 414 -22.90 -6.94 18.84
C LEU A 414 -24.08 -6.70 17.89
N VAL A 415 -23.99 -7.29 16.71
CA VAL A 415 -25.07 -7.43 15.73
C VAL A 415 -25.50 -8.88 15.71
N ARG A 416 -26.81 -9.12 15.75
CA ARG A 416 -27.39 -10.46 15.57
C ARG A 416 -27.85 -10.61 14.13
N VAL A 417 -27.39 -11.66 13.46
CA VAL A 417 -27.90 -12.06 12.15
C VAL A 417 -28.57 -13.41 12.30
N HIS A 418 -29.84 -13.47 11.93
CA HIS A 418 -30.61 -14.71 11.91
C HIS A 418 -30.59 -15.30 10.51
N PHE A 419 -29.88 -16.41 10.32
CA PHE A 419 -29.83 -17.14 9.04
C PHE A 419 -30.80 -18.31 9.03
N ILE A 420 -31.45 -18.54 7.89
CA ILE A 420 -32.23 -19.75 7.61
C ILE A 420 -31.52 -20.51 6.50
N ILE A 421 -30.94 -21.66 6.84
CA ILE A 421 -30.25 -22.54 5.88
C ILE A 421 -31.19 -23.66 5.47
N GLY A 422 -31.65 -23.65 4.23
CA GLY A 422 -32.52 -24.69 3.68
C GLY A 422 -31.72 -25.96 3.39
N LEU A 423 -32.22 -27.11 3.85
CA LEU A 423 -31.54 -28.39 3.71
C LEU A 423 -32.05 -29.18 2.49
N PRO A 424 -31.19 -29.89 1.76
CA PRO A 424 -31.61 -30.83 0.72
C PRO A 424 -32.26 -32.09 1.34
N PRO A 425 -33.02 -32.88 0.55
CA PRO A 425 -33.54 -34.16 1.01
C PRO A 425 -32.40 -35.13 1.39
N GLY A 426 -32.44 -35.68 2.61
CA GLY A 426 -31.44 -36.62 3.11
C GLY A 426 -30.91 -36.24 4.50
N GLU A 427 -29.85 -36.92 4.94
CA GLU A 427 -29.20 -36.66 6.22
C GLU A 427 -28.17 -35.52 6.07
N ALA A 428 -28.55 -34.31 6.48
CA ALA A 428 -27.66 -33.16 6.41
C ALA A 428 -26.68 -33.13 7.60
N PRO A 429 -25.40 -32.74 7.39
CA PRO A 429 -24.40 -32.67 8.46
C PRO A 429 -24.87 -31.86 9.66
N ASN A 430 -24.39 -32.22 10.86
CA ASN A 430 -24.65 -31.48 12.08
C ASN A 430 -23.33 -31.01 12.72
N PRO A 431 -22.68 -29.98 12.14
CA PRO A 431 -21.43 -29.45 12.67
C PRO A 431 -21.60 -29.00 14.12
N ASP A 432 -20.58 -29.25 14.93
CA ASP A 432 -20.58 -28.79 16.31
C ASP A 432 -20.47 -27.26 16.38
N ARG A 433 -21.04 -26.70 17.44
CA ARG A 433 -21.09 -25.26 17.65
C ARG A 433 -19.72 -24.60 17.73
N ALA A 434 -18.72 -25.23 18.36
CA ALA A 434 -17.41 -24.62 18.57
C ALA A 434 -16.63 -24.50 17.26
N SER A 435 -16.82 -25.44 16.34
CA SER A 435 -16.26 -25.37 14.99
C SER A 435 -16.89 -24.25 14.16
N LEU A 436 -18.21 -24.08 14.25
CA LEU A 436 -18.91 -22.96 13.60
C LEU A 436 -18.45 -21.60 14.14
N GLU A 437 -18.32 -21.47 15.47
CA GLU A 437 -17.86 -20.24 16.12
C GLU A 437 -16.44 -19.86 15.69
N ARG A 438 -15.49 -20.81 15.68
CA ARG A 438 -14.10 -20.56 15.23
C ARG A 438 -13.99 -20.12 13.77
N ALA A 439 -14.74 -20.75 12.88
CA ALA A 439 -14.71 -20.40 11.47
C ALA A 439 -15.31 -19.02 11.21
N ILE A 440 -16.44 -18.70 11.87
CA ILE A 440 -17.05 -17.37 11.77
C ILE A 440 -16.16 -16.30 12.41
N GLU A 441 -15.48 -16.60 13.51
CA GLU A 441 -14.49 -15.70 14.10
C GLU A 441 -13.35 -15.39 13.12
N ALA A 442 -12.85 -16.38 12.39
CA ALA A 442 -11.84 -16.17 11.35
C ALA A 442 -12.35 -15.27 10.19
N ILE A 443 -13.62 -15.42 9.79
CA ILE A 443 -14.24 -14.56 8.76
C ILE A 443 -14.34 -13.09 9.22
N VAL A 444 -14.45 -12.85 10.53
CA VAL A 444 -14.67 -11.53 11.14
C VAL A 444 -13.35 -10.90 11.64
N ARG A 445 -12.20 -11.57 11.49
CA ARG A 445 -10.90 -11.02 11.86
C ARG A 445 -10.48 -9.89 10.92
N THR A 446 -9.85 -8.88 11.49
CA THR A 446 -9.27 -7.75 10.75
C THR A 446 -7.78 -7.96 10.56
N TRP A 447 -7.21 -7.30 9.54
CA TRP A 447 -5.76 -7.25 9.31
C TRP A 447 -4.99 -6.79 10.55
N VAL A 448 -5.56 -5.85 11.32
CA VAL A 448 -4.97 -5.32 12.56
C VAL A 448 -4.94 -6.37 13.67
N ASP A 449 -5.99 -7.17 13.83
CA ASP A 449 -5.99 -8.26 14.81
C ASP A 449 -4.86 -9.27 14.50
N GLU A 450 -4.72 -9.63 13.22
CA GLU A 450 -3.68 -10.53 12.76
C GLU A 450 -2.27 -9.92 12.93
N LEU A 451 -2.11 -8.61 12.74
CA LEU A 451 -0.85 -7.92 13.05
C LEU A 451 -0.48 -8.06 14.54
N GLY A 452 -1.46 -7.93 15.44
CA GLY A 452 -1.25 -8.14 16.87
C GLY A 452 -0.77 -9.56 17.19
N ASP A 453 -1.41 -10.57 16.59
CA ASP A 453 -1.04 -11.97 16.75
C ASP A 453 0.36 -12.27 16.19
N GLU A 454 0.69 -11.75 15.01
CA GLU A 454 2.02 -11.95 14.39
C GLU A 454 3.14 -11.24 15.17
N LEU A 455 2.88 -10.05 15.71
CA LEU A 455 3.82 -9.39 16.62
C LEU A 455 4.06 -10.21 17.89
N ALA A 456 3.01 -10.83 18.45
CA ALA A 456 3.12 -11.68 19.62
C ALA A 456 3.82 -13.02 19.36
N ARG A 457 3.84 -13.50 18.09
CA ARG A 457 4.61 -14.68 17.67
C ARG A 457 6.12 -14.40 17.56
N VAL A 458 6.48 -13.21 17.06
CA VAL A 458 7.88 -12.85 16.76
C VAL A 458 8.61 -12.22 17.95
N TYR A 459 7.90 -11.44 18.77
CA TYR A 459 8.48 -10.68 19.88
C TYR A 459 7.95 -11.14 21.24
N ASP A 460 8.68 -10.83 22.31
CA ASP A 460 8.19 -11.03 23.67
C ASP A 460 6.94 -10.18 23.96
N ALA A 461 6.17 -10.56 24.98
CA ALA A 461 4.89 -9.93 25.29
C ALA A 461 4.98 -8.44 25.63
N ALA A 462 6.11 -7.93 26.14
CA ALA A 462 6.28 -6.51 26.42
C ALA A 462 6.54 -5.74 25.13
N ARG A 463 7.49 -6.21 24.31
CA ARG A 463 7.84 -5.58 23.03
C ARG A 463 6.69 -5.65 22.02
N ALA A 464 5.98 -6.79 21.93
CA ALA A 464 4.82 -6.95 21.05
C ALA A 464 3.72 -5.93 21.37
N ARG A 465 3.42 -5.68 22.66
CA ARG A 465 2.42 -4.67 23.08
C ARG A 465 2.84 -3.24 22.73
N ILE A 466 4.13 -2.90 22.87
CA ILE A 466 4.65 -1.58 22.50
C ILE A 466 4.52 -1.37 20.98
N LEU A 467 4.99 -2.34 20.19
CA LEU A 467 4.92 -2.27 18.74
C LEU A 467 3.47 -2.23 18.25
N PHE A 468 2.59 -3.07 18.81
CA PHE A 468 1.18 -3.08 18.43
C PHE A 468 0.50 -1.73 18.69
N ARG A 469 0.73 -1.11 19.85
CA ARG A 469 0.21 0.25 20.13
C ARG A 469 0.71 1.30 19.14
N ARG A 470 1.97 1.21 18.71
CA ARG A 470 2.59 2.16 17.79
C ARG A 470 2.10 1.99 16.34
N TYR A 471 1.83 0.76 15.92
CA TYR A 471 1.58 0.41 14.52
C TYR A 471 0.14 -0.02 14.19
N ARG A 472 -0.75 -0.21 15.18
CA ARG A 472 -2.14 -0.67 14.98
C ARG A 472 -2.89 0.10 13.89
N ASP A 473 -2.75 1.42 13.88
CA ASP A 473 -3.43 2.31 12.93
C ASP A 473 -2.43 3.00 11.98
N ALA A 474 -1.18 2.53 11.93
CA ALA A 474 -0.11 3.19 11.18
C ALA A 474 -0.11 2.87 9.68
N PHE A 475 -0.65 1.72 9.28
CA PHE A 475 -0.69 1.26 7.90
C PHE A 475 -2.00 1.67 7.22
N SER A 476 -1.92 2.30 6.04
CA SER A 476 -3.09 2.68 5.25
C SER A 476 -3.86 1.47 4.72
N GLU A 477 -5.15 1.63 4.41
CA GLU A 477 -5.99 0.58 3.82
C GLU A 477 -5.36 -0.02 2.56
N GLY A 478 -4.84 0.82 1.66
CA GLY A 478 -4.15 0.35 0.45
C GLY A 478 -2.90 -0.49 0.73
N TYR A 479 -2.20 -0.28 1.86
CA TYR A 479 -1.11 -1.18 2.27
C TYR A 479 -1.69 -2.51 2.76
N GLN A 480 -2.71 -2.47 3.62
CA GLN A 480 -3.34 -3.67 4.19
C GLN A 480 -3.95 -4.60 3.12
N GLU A 481 -4.42 -4.04 2.00
CA GLU A 481 -4.91 -4.79 0.84
C GLU A 481 -3.80 -5.52 0.06
N ASN A 482 -2.56 -4.99 0.07
CA ASN A 482 -1.45 -5.50 -0.74
C ASN A 482 -0.44 -6.34 0.04
N TYR A 483 -0.37 -6.20 1.37
CA TYR A 483 0.63 -6.87 2.20
C TYR A 483 -0.01 -7.57 3.39
N SER A 484 0.45 -8.80 3.67
CA SER A 484 0.01 -9.54 4.84
C SER A 484 0.57 -8.95 6.15
N PRO A 485 -0.10 -9.19 7.29
CA PRO A 485 0.41 -8.79 8.60
C PRO A 485 1.81 -9.35 8.90
N VAL A 486 2.12 -10.57 8.45
CA VAL A 486 3.46 -11.17 8.54
C VAL A 486 4.51 -10.30 7.83
N THR A 487 4.18 -9.80 6.64
CA THR A 487 5.06 -8.90 5.88
C THR A 487 5.25 -7.57 6.62
N ALA A 488 4.17 -7.01 7.18
CA ALA A 488 4.23 -5.80 7.99
C ALA A 488 5.13 -5.95 9.22
N VAL A 489 5.17 -7.11 9.89
CA VAL A 489 6.09 -7.34 11.00
C VAL A 489 7.56 -7.26 10.55
N GLY A 490 7.86 -7.78 9.36
CA GLY A 490 9.18 -7.64 8.74
C GLY A 490 9.53 -6.19 8.41
N ASP A 491 8.57 -5.44 7.87
CA ASP A 491 8.72 -4.03 7.55
C ASP A 491 8.92 -3.19 8.83
N ILE A 492 8.15 -3.43 9.90
CA ILE A 492 8.30 -2.80 11.22
C ILE A 492 9.73 -2.94 11.74
N ARG A 493 10.35 -4.12 11.58
CA ARG A 493 11.73 -4.34 12.03
C ARG A 493 12.72 -3.39 11.34
N ILE A 494 12.54 -3.11 10.06
CA ILE A 494 13.38 -2.18 9.31
C ILE A 494 13.07 -0.74 9.71
N ILE A 495 11.79 -0.41 9.85
CA ILE A 495 11.30 0.92 10.23
C ILE A 495 11.82 1.34 11.61
N GLU A 496 11.82 0.44 12.60
CA GLU A 496 12.36 0.70 13.93
C GLU A 496 13.87 0.98 13.94
N GLY A 497 14.59 0.61 12.87
CA GLY A 497 16.01 0.92 12.69
C GLY A 497 16.29 2.28 12.02
N LEU A 498 15.25 3.01 11.59
CA LEU A 498 15.39 4.29 10.90
C LEU A 498 15.55 5.46 11.87
N SER A 499 16.38 6.42 11.49
CA SER A 499 16.64 7.64 12.26
C SER A 499 17.14 8.76 11.35
N PRO A 500 17.28 10.01 11.83
CA PRO A 500 17.88 11.08 11.04
C PRO A 500 19.29 10.75 10.50
N SER A 501 20.10 9.97 11.24
CA SER A 501 21.43 9.53 10.80
C SER A 501 21.39 8.27 9.93
N ARG A 502 20.29 7.52 9.97
CA ARG A 502 20.02 6.36 9.11
C ARG A 502 18.64 6.50 8.46
N PRO A 503 18.46 7.45 7.50
CA PRO A 503 17.13 7.80 7.02
C PRO A 503 16.57 6.83 5.98
N LEU A 504 17.34 5.83 5.56
CA LEU A 504 16.97 4.90 4.49
C LEU A 504 17.14 3.44 4.92
N GLY A 505 16.10 2.66 4.71
CA GLY A 505 16.10 1.19 4.71
C GLY A 505 15.83 0.68 3.30
N VAL A 506 16.47 -0.42 2.91
CA VAL A 506 16.37 -0.98 1.55
C VAL A 506 16.35 -2.49 1.66
N ASP A 507 15.48 -3.15 0.90
CA ASP A 507 15.41 -4.61 0.79
C ASP A 507 15.09 -5.00 -0.66
N PHE A 508 16.06 -5.62 -1.32
CA PHE A 508 15.79 -6.29 -2.59
C PHE A 508 15.27 -7.70 -2.31
N HIS A 509 14.16 -8.08 -2.94
CA HIS A 509 13.52 -9.36 -2.75
C HIS A 509 13.03 -9.96 -4.07
N ARG A 510 12.69 -11.25 -4.05
CA ARG A 510 12.03 -11.93 -5.17
C ARG A 510 10.67 -12.43 -4.70
N ARG A 511 9.62 -12.17 -5.47
CA ARG A 511 8.32 -12.79 -5.23
C ARG A 511 8.28 -14.13 -5.96
N THR A 512 7.61 -15.12 -5.39
CA THR A 512 7.63 -16.51 -5.88
C THR A 512 7.12 -16.66 -7.32
N ALA A 513 6.25 -15.74 -7.77
CA ALA A 513 5.68 -15.74 -9.12
C ALA A 513 6.48 -14.91 -10.14
N ASP A 514 7.54 -14.21 -9.72
CA ASP A 514 8.25 -13.28 -10.59
C ASP A 514 9.16 -14.03 -11.59
N PRO A 515 9.24 -13.57 -12.84
CA PRO A 515 10.24 -14.05 -13.80
C PRO A 515 11.67 -13.89 -13.26
N GLY A 516 12.59 -14.76 -13.71
CA GLY A 516 13.97 -14.78 -13.20
C GLY A 516 14.78 -13.49 -13.43
N ASN A 517 14.38 -12.66 -14.41
CA ASN A 517 14.96 -11.34 -14.70
C ASN A 517 14.34 -10.19 -13.89
N CYS A 518 13.31 -10.46 -13.08
CA CYS A 518 12.63 -9.46 -12.27
C CYS A 518 12.99 -9.59 -10.78
N VAL A 519 12.95 -8.44 -10.09
CA VAL A 519 13.15 -8.32 -8.64
C VAL A 519 12.24 -7.23 -8.07
N GLY A 520 11.81 -7.39 -6.83
CA GLY A 520 11.16 -6.35 -6.05
C GLY A 520 12.19 -5.54 -5.25
N LEU A 521 11.91 -4.25 -5.07
CA LEU A 521 12.70 -3.34 -4.26
C LEU A 521 11.79 -2.58 -3.30
N LYS A 522 11.98 -2.85 -2.01
CA LYS A 522 11.37 -2.08 -0.92
C LYS A 522 12.34 -1.01 -0.43
N VAL A 523 11.87 0.22 -0.31
CA VAL A 523 12.63 1.36 0.25
C VAL A 523 11.78 2.03 1.32
N TRP A 524 12.33 2.16 2.52
CA TRP A 524 11.73 2.92 3.62
C TRP A 524 12.53 4.20 3.83
N SER A 525 11.82 5.33 3.84
CA SER A 525 12.40 6.66 3.97
C SER A 525 11.87 7.36 5.22
N TYR A 526 12.79 7.87 6.03
CA TYR A 526 12.49 8.60 7.26
C TYR A 526 12.09 10.05 6.95
N ASN A 527 10.91 10.44 7.40
CA ASN A 527 10.37 11.81 7.42
C ASN A 527 10.18 12.52 6.06
N ARG A 528 10.43 11.84 4.94
CA ARG A 528 10.29 12.43 3.60
C ARG A 528 9.96 11.35 2.56
N PRO A 529 8.96 11.57 1.68
CA PRO A 529 8.79 10.74 0.49
C PRO A 529 9.93 11.02 -0.50
N ILE A 530 10.56 9.97 -1.02
CA ILE A 530 11.58 10.15 -2.05
C ILE A 530 10.85 10.30 -3.41
N PRO A 531 11.15 11.32 -4.23
CA PRO A 531 10.56 11.43 -5.56
C PRO A 531 11.07 10.34 -6.52
N LEU A 532 10.26 9.97 -7.52
CA LEU A 532 10.68 9.06 -8.60
C LEU A 532 11.91 9.60 -9.36
N SER A 533 11.98 10.92 -9.57
CA SER A 533 13.12 11.59 -10.20
C SER A 533 14.44 11.45 -9.44
N GLU A 534 14.39 11.05 -8.17
CA GLU A 534 15.57 10.80 -7.34
C GLU A 534 15.95 9.30 -7.35
N ARG A 535 14.97 8.39 -7.32
CA ARG A 535 15.22 6.93 -7.28
C ARG A 535 15.46 6.27 -8.64
N VAL A 536 14.61 6.60 -9.62
CA VAL A 536 14.59 5.91 -10.93
C VAL A 536 15.95 6.04 -11.63
N PRO A 537 16.58 7.22 -11.71
CA PRO A 537 17.89 7.34 -12.35
C PRO A 537 18.98 6.49 -11.68
N VAL A 538 18.93 6.31 -10.35
CA VAL A 538 19.87 5.44 -9.63
C VAL A 538 19.69 3.98 -10.05
N LEU A 539 18.45 3.52 -10.16
CA LEU A 539 18.13 2.14 -10.54
C LEU A 539 18.47 1.86 -12.01
N GLU A 540 18.20 2.82 -12.90
CA GLU A 540 18.60 2.75 -14.31
C GLU A 540 20.13 2.66 -14.45
N ASN A 541 20.86 3.49 -13.73
CA ASN A 541 22.32 3.45 -13.67
C ASN A 541 22.86 2.14 -13.05
N MET A 542 22.07 1.46 -12.19
CA MET A 542 22.38 0.13 -11.65
C MET A 542 22.01 -1.02 -12.59
N GLY A 543 21.45 -0.74 -13.78
CA GLY A 543 21.11 -1.73 -14.79
C GLY A 543 19.68 -2.29 -14.71
N PHE A 544 18.77 -1.60 -14.03
CA PHE A 544 17.35 -1.96 -13.96
C PHE A 544 16.46 -1.04 -14.81
N LYS A 545 15.28 -1.54 -15.16
CA LYS A 545 14.13 -0.76 -15.61
C LYS A 545 13.08 -0.81 -14.51
N VAL A 546 12.47 0.32 -14.19
CA VAL A 546 11.38 0.38 -13.21
C VAL A 546 10.06 0.15 -13.94
N VAL A 547 9.32 -0.89 -13.56
CA VAL A 547 8.11 -1.34 -14.26
C VAL A 547 6.84 -0.82 -13.57
N ASP A 548 6.77 -0.92 -12.24
CA ASP A 548 5.66 -0.43 -11.41
C ASP A 548 6.21 0.12 -10.09
N GLU A 549 5.49 1.04 -9.46
CA GLU A 549 5.83 1.61 -8.15
C GLU A 549 4.58 1.91 -7.32
N ARG A 550 4.67 1.66 -6.01
CA ARG A 550 3.65 2.01 -5.04
C ARG A 550 4.28 2.70 -3.84
N THR A 551 3.74 3.86 -3.49
CA THR A 551 4.11 4.62 -2.29
C THR A 551 3.01 4.56 -1.24
N TYR A 552 3.38 4.25 0.00
CA TYR A 552 2.51 4.27 1.16
C TYR A 552 3.12 5.15 2.26
N ARG A 553 2.27 5.91 2.95
CA ARG A 553 2.65 6.61 4.19
C ARG A 553 2.34 5.70 5.39
N ILE A 554 3.33 5.50 6.25
CA ILE A 554 3.20 4.76 7.51
C ILE A 554 3.23 5.78 8.66
N ALA A 555 2.06 6.08 9.21
CA ALA A 555 1.84 7.11 10.22
C ALA A 555 1.95 6.53 11.63
N ARG A 556 3.18 6.45 12.16
CA ARG A 556 3.43 5.90 13.50
C ARG A 556 2.81 6.79 14.59
N HIS A 557 2.14 6.18 15.56
CA HIS A 557 1.67 6.94 16.73
C HIS A 557 2.85 7.39 17.59
N ALA A 558 2.86 8.68 17.97
CA ALA A 558 3.81 9.19 18.95
C ALA A 558 3.49 8.60 20.33
N GLU A 559 4.53 8.21 21.08
CA GLU A 559 4.39 8.08 22.53
C GLU A 559 4.31 9.51 23.11
N ASP A 560 3.37 9.72 24.03
CA ASP A 560 3.23 10.98 24.78
C ASP A 560 4.61 11.39 25.34
N ASN A 561 5.18 12.48 24.82
CA ASN A 561 6.46 13.15 25.18
C ASN A 561 7.67 13.04 24.21
N ALA A 562 7.54 12.56 22.97
CA ALA A 562 8.59 12.78 21.95
C ALA A 562 8.12 13.78 20.87
N GLN A 563 8.84 14.89 20.67
CA GLN A 563 8.65 15.80 19.54
C GLN A 563 8.45 15.00 18.25
N GLY A 564 7.22 15.03 17.70
CA GLY A 564 6.86 14.55 16.36
C GLY A 564 7.36 13.14 16.02
N SER A 565 6.50 12.13 16.17
CA SER A 565 6.72 10.84 15.49
C SER A 565 6.87 11.10 14.00
N ALA A 566 8.10 11.06 13.50
CA ALA A 566 8.40 11.29 12.10
C ALA A 566 7.73 10.19 11.27
N ASP A 567 6.99 10.59 10.24
CA ASP A 567 6.37 9.66 9.30
C ASP A 567 7.42 8.84 8.58
N VAL A 568 7.06 7.62 8.19
CA VAL A 568 7.91 6.79 7.35
C VAL A 568 7.20 6.54 6.04
N TRP A 569 7.92 6.71 4.94
CA TRP A 569 7.41 6.50 3.60
C TRP A 569 7.95 5.19 3.08
N PHE A 570 7.05 4.30 2.67
CA PHE A 570 7.36 3.00 2.11
C PHE A 570 7.13 3.04 0.60
N HIS A 571 8.16 2.68 -0.15
CA HIS A 571 8.14 2.62 -1.61
C HIS A 571 8.44 1.18 -2.04
N ASP A 572 7.51 0.55 -2.73
CA ASP A 572 7.70 -0.77 -3.32
C ASP A 572 7.76 -0.65 -4.84
N MET A 573 8.85 -1.11 -5.43
CA MET A 573 9.11 -1.01 -6.87
C MET A 573 9.30 -2.40 -7.46
N PHE A 574 8.69 -2.63 -8.61
CA PHE A 574 8.95 -3.81 -9.42
C PHE A 574 9.98 -3.47 -10.50
N LEU A 575 11.08 -4.21 -10.52
CA LEU A 575 12.24 -3.95 -11.36
C LEU A 575 12.49 -5.10 -12.32
N GLU A 576 12.85 -4.76 -13.55
CA GLU A 576 13.32 -5.71 -14.56
C GLU A 576 14.78 -5.42 -14.88
N ARG A 577 15.62 -6.45 -14.99
CA ARG A 577 17.00 -6.28 -15.46
C ARG A 577 17.02 -5.84 -16.92
N ALA A 578 17.72 -4.76 -17.23
CA ALA A 578 17.62 -4.08 -18.54
C ALA A 578 18.11 -4.93 -19.73
N ASP A 579 19.03 -5.88 -19.51
CA ASP A 579 19.58 -6.79 -20.51
C ASP A 579 18.79 -8.11 -20.67
N GLY A 580 17.68 -8.27 -19.94
CA GLY A 580 16.81 -9.46 -19.98
C GLY A 580 17.38 -10.72 -19.32
N ARG A 581 18.59 -10.69 -18.75
CA ARG A 581 19.19 -11.84 -18.07
C ARG A 581 18.57 -12.04 -16.69
N ALA A 582 18.77 -13.22 -16.09
CA ALA A 582 18.36 -13.46 -14.72
C ALA A 582 19.07 -12.51 -13.73
N ALA A 583 18.35 -12.01 -12.74
CA ALA A 583 18.91 -11.22 -11.64
C ALA A 583 19.35 -12.18 -10.52
N ALA A 584 20.65 -12.39 -10.34
CA ALA A 584 21.19 -13.31 -9.33
C ALA A 584 21.16 -12.68 -7.93
N LEU A 585 19.96 -12.52 -7.37
CA LEU A 585 19.77 -11.78 -6.11
C LEU A 585 20.42 -12.48 -4.91
N GLU A 586 20.44 -13.81 -4.87
CA GLU A 586 21.07 -14.60 -3.78
C GLU A 586 22.54 -14.24 -3.55
N VAL A 587 23.25 -13.83 -4.60
CA VAL A 587 24.67 -13.44 -4.53
C VAL A 587 24.81 -11.94 -4.32
N ASN A 588 23.98 -11.13 -4.98
CA ASN A 588 24.22 -9.69 -5.12
C ASN A 588 23.36 -8.81 -4.20
N LYS A 589 22.41 -9.36 -3.45
CA LYS A 589 21.44 -8.59 -2.63
C LYS A 589 22.09 -7.50 -1.79
N ARG A 590 23.04 -7.88 -0.92
CA ARG A 590 23.71 -6.93 -0.02
C ARG A 590 24.51 -5.87 -0.77
N ALA A 591 25.13 -6.23 -1.89
CA ALA A 591 25.90 -5.30 -2.72
C ALA A 591 24.97 -4.27 -3.39
N LEU A 592 23.82 -4.70 -3.90
CA LEU A 592 22.79 -3.84 -4.48
C LEU A 592 22.20 -2.87 -3.44
N GLU A 593 21.80 -3.39 -2.27
CA GLU A 593 21.28 -2.57 -1.16
C GLU A 593 22.29 -1.51 -0.72
N THR A 594 23.54 -1.92 -0.51
CA THR A 594 24.60 -1.00 -0.07
C THR A 594 24.91 0.03 -1.16
N ALA A 595 24.99 -0.37 -2.43
CA ALA A 595 25.22 0.55 -3.54
C ALA A 595 24.10 1.59 -3.65
N PHE A 596 22.84 1.17 -3.60
CA PHE A 596 21.70 2.08 -3.63
C PHE A 596 21.76 3.08 -2.46
N VAL A 597 21.99 2.61 -1.24
CA VAL A 597 22.12 3.48 -0.05
C VAL A 597 23.29 4.47 -0.20
N MET A 598 24.45 4.02 -0.67
CA MET A 598 25.63 4.89 -0.81
C MET A 598 25.46 5.94 -1.89
N VAL A 599 24.79 5.63 -3.01
CA VAL A 599 24.48 6.60 -4.06
C VAL A 599 23.45 7.62 -3.56
N MET A 600 22.36 7.15 -2.93
CA MET A 600 21.31 8.04 -2.40
C MET A 600 21.83 8.99 -1.31
N ARG A 601 22.85 8.59 -0.54
CA ARG A 601 23.51 9.44 0.47
C ARG A 601 24.64 10.31 -0.08
N GLY A 602 24.94 10.25 -1.38
CA GLY A 602 26.04 11.00 -2.00
C GLY A 602 27.44 10.45 -1.70
N GLY A 603 27.56 9.27 -1.09
CA GLY A 603 28.83 8.58 -0.85
C GLY A 603 29.40 7.88 -2.10
N ALA A 604 28.58 7.70 -3.14
CA ALA A 604 28.98 7.22 -4.45
C ALA A 604 28.26 8.02 -5.56
N GLU A 605 28.84 8.10 -6.76
CA GLU A 605 28.22 8.76 -7.92
C GLU A 605 27.12 7.91 -8.55
N SER A 606 26.11 8.57 -9.14
CA SER A 606 25.07 7.93 -9.94
C SER A 606 25.39 8.05 -11.43
N ASP A 607 25.99 7.00 -11.99
CA ASP A 607 26.30 6.88 -13.42
C ASP A 607 26.32 5.41 -13.87
N GLY A 608 26.53 5.16 -15.16
CA GLY A 608 26.46 3.82 -15.75
C GLY A 608 27.48 2.80 -15.22
N TYR A 609 28.51 3.20 -14.46
CA TYR A 609 29.39 2.23 -13.79
C TYR A 609 28.65 1.46 -12.68
N ASN A 610 27.57 2.01 -12.11
CA ASN A 610 26.80 1.34 -11.06
C ASN A 610 26.17 0.02 -11.54
N ALA A 611 25.97 -0.16 -12.84
CA ALA A 611 25.49 -1.41 -13.43
C ALA A 611 26.45 -2.58 -13.21
N LEU A 612 27.73 -2.33 -12.92
CA LEU A 612 28.70 -3.36 -12.57
C LEU A 612 28.39 -4.05 -11.24
N VAL A 613 27.62 -3.42 -10.33
CA VAL A 613 27.15 -4.09 -9.11
C VAL A 613 26.27 -5.29 -9.47
N LEU A 614 25.40 -5.12 -10.47
CA LEU A 614 24.51 -6.18 -10.96
C LEU A 614 25.22 -7.11 -11.95
N ALA A 615 25.95 -6.56 -12.91
CA ALA A 615 26.52 -7.30 -14.04
C ALA A 615 27.78 -8.09 -13.66
N ALA A 616 28.61 -7.55 -12.76
CA ALA A 616 29.92 -8.09 -12.37
C ALA A 616 30.00 -8.51 -10.89
N ALA A 617 28.89 -8.41 -10.14
CA ALA A 617 28.83 -8.69 -8.70
C ALA A 617 29.83 -7.86 -7.86
N LEU A 618 30.17 -6.66 -8.32
CA LEU A 618 31.13 -5.78 -7.65
C LEU A 618 30.49 -5.00 -6.49
N ALA A 619 31.23 -4.81 -5.41
CA ALA A 619 30.79 -3.90 -4.35
C ALA A 619 30.84 -2.44 -4.84
N TRP A 620 30.04 -1.56 -4.24
CA TRP A 620 29.99 -0.14 -4.63
C TRP A 620 31.37 0.54 -4.63
N ARG A 621 32.26 0.12 -3.72
CA ARG A 621 33.61 0.69 -3.59
C ARG A 621 34.55 0.20 -4.68
N ASP A 622 34.41 -1.04 -5.15
CA ASP A 622 35.13 -1.55 -6.32
C ASP A 622 34.68 -0.83 -7.60
N VAL A 623 33.39 -0.54 -7.71
CA VAL A 623 32.85 0.32 -8.78
C VAL A 623 33.45 1.73 -8.70
N ALA A 624 33.60 2.29 -7.49
CA ALA A 624 34.27 3.58 -7.30
C ALA A 624 35.75 3.54 -7.72
N LEU A 625 36.46 2.43 -7.51
CA LEU A 625 37.83 2.22 -8.01
C LEU A 625 37.88 2.22 -9.54
N ILE A 626 37.02 1.44 -10.20
CA ILE A 626 36.94 1.41 -11.67
C ILE A 626 36.63 2.80 -12.21
N ARG A 627 35.69 3.52 -11.56
CA ARG A 627 35.37 4.90 -11.91
C ARG A 627 36.56 5.83 -11.71
N ALA A 628 37.33 5.70 -10.63
CA ALA A 628 38.55 6.49 -10.39
C ALA A 628 39.58 6.30 -11.51
N ILE A 629 39.83 5.05 -11.92
CA ILE A 629 40.73 4.73 -13.04
C ILE A 629 40.19 5.33 -14.34
N SER A 630 38.89 5.21 -14.60
CA SER A 630 38.29 5.80 -15.80
C SER A 630 38.40 7.32 -15.83
N ARG A 631 38.19 7.99 -14.69
CA ARG A 631 38.35 9.45 -14.56
C ARG A 631 39.79 9.85 -14.81
N PHE A 632 40.76 9.08 -14.31
CA PHE A 632 42.17 9.27 -14.62
C PHE A 632 42.44 9.12 -16.13
N LEU A 633 41.94 8.05 -16.76
CA LEU A 633 42.09 7.82 -18.21
C LEU A 633 41.53 8.99 -19.03
N ARG A 634 40.39 9.56 -18.62
CA ARG A 634 39.85 10.78 -19.23
C ARG A 634 40.79 11.97 -19.09
N GLN A 635 41.37 12.19 -17.91
CA GLN A 635 42.29 13.31 -17.66
C GLN A 635 43.60 13.21 -18.45
N ILE A 636 44.02 12.01 -18.86
CA ILE A 636 45.15 11.80 -19.78
C ILE A 636 44.75 11.84 -21.26
N HIS A 637 43.49 12.19 -21.58
CA HIS A 637 42.94 12.35 -22.92
C HIS A 637 42.91 11.06 -23.75
N VAL A 638 42.51 9.93 -23.16
CA VAL A 638 42.13 8.77 -24.00
C VAL A 638 40.94 9.16 -24.90
N PRO A 639 40.87 8.67 -26.15
CA PRO A 639 39.89 9.12 -27.14
C PRO A 639 38.50 8.50 -26.95
N TYR A 640 38.12 8.17 -25.71
CA TYR A 640 36.89 7.47 -25.37
C TYR A 640 36.10 8.25 -24.33
N SER A 641 34.79 8.41 -24.56
CA SER A 641 33.90 9.03 -23.59
C SER A 641 33.73 8.14 -22.36
N GLN A 642 33.41 8.74 -21.22
CA GLN A 642 33.03 7.96 -20.03
C GLN A 642 31.89 6.99 -20.36
N GLY A 643 30.91 7.49 -21.13
CA GLY A 643 29.78 6.73 -21.67
C GLY A 643 30.16 5.39 -22.26
N TYR A 644 31.10 5.47 -23.18
CA TYR A 644 31.54 4.31 -23.90
C TYR A 644 32.36 3.37 -23.02
N MET A 645 33.23 3.91 -22.15
CA MET A 645 34.04 3.09 -21.24
C MET A 645 33.20 2.27 -20.26
N TRP A 646 32.16 2.84 -19.64
CA TRP A 646 31.30 2.05 -18.74
C TRP A 646 30.47 1.03 -19.52
N ALA A 647 29.97 1.37 -20.71
CA ALA A 647 29.23 0.42 -21.54
C ALA A 647 30.10 -0.78 -21.93
N THR A 648 31.37 -0.55 -22.29
CA THR A 648 32.37 -1.61 -22.55
C THR A 648 32.59 -2.48 -21.32
N LEU A 649 32.81 -1.89 -20.14
CA LEU A 649 33.05 -2.65 -18.91
C LEU A 649 31.81 -3.47 -18.48
N VAL A 650 30.60 -2.94 -18.66
CA VAL A 650 29.35 -3.65 -18.35
C VAL A 650 29.13 -4.80 -19.33
N LYS A 651 29.41 -4.60 -20.63
CA LYS A 651 29.34 -5.65 -21.65
C LYS A 651 30.32 -6.79 -21.35
N HIS A 652 31.53 -6.45 -20.92
CA HIS A 652 32.60 -7.37 -20.55
C HIS A 652 32.77 -7.49 -19.03
N ALA A 653 31.64 -7.69 -18.34
CA ALA A 653 31.57 -7.66 -16.87
C ALA A 653 32.52 -8.64 -16.16
N SER A 654 32.80 -9.81 -16.75
CA SER A 654 33.79 -10.76 -16.23
C SER A 654 35.21 -10.15 -16.21
N ILE A 655 35.61 -9.48 -17.29
CA ILE A 655 36.89 -8.76 -17.37
C ILE A 655 36.91 -7.62 -16.35
N ALA A 656 35.81 -6.88 -16.18
CA ALA A 656 35.71 -5.85 -15.15
C ALA A 656 35.92 -6.39 -13.73
N ALA A 657 35.36 -7.57 -13.42
CA ALA A 657 35.61 -8.26 -12.16
C ALA A 657 37.08 -8.68 -12.02
N ASP A 658 37.70 -9.20 -13.09
CA ASP A 658 39.10 -9.60 -13.09
C ASP A 658 40.05 -8.39 -12.97
N LEU A 659 39.71 -7.21 -13.50
CA LEU A 659 40.44 -5.97 -13.26
C LEU A 659 40.48 -5.61 -11.77
N VAL A 660 39.34 -5.72 -11.07
CA VAL A 660 39.30 -5.52 -9.62
C VAL A 660 40.11 -6.59 -8.88
N ARG A 661 40.04 -7.86 -9.33
CA ARG A 661 40.88 -8.94 -8.77
C ARG A 661 42.36 -8.67 -8.96
N LEU A 662 42.78 -8.15 -10.12
CA LEU A 662 44.15 -7.77 -10.41
C LEU A 662 44.60 -6.63 -9.47
N PHE A 663 43.76 -5.62 -9.29
CA PHE A 663 44.05 -4.53 -8.35
C PHE A 663 44.18 -5.03 -6.91
N ASN A 664 43.26 -5.89 -6.46
CA ASN A 664 43.30 -6.50 -5.13
C ASN A 664 44.55 -7.38 -4.94
N ALA A 665 44.92 -8.17 -5.93
CA ALA A 665 46.16 -8.94 -5.90
C ALA A 665 47.39 -8.02 -5.73
N ARG A 666 47.41 -6.86 -6.37
CA ARG A 666 48.52 -5.89 -6.26
C ARG A 666 48.55 -5.12 -4.94
N PHE A 667 47.40 -4.74 -4.39
CA PHE A 667 47.35 -3.72 -3.35
C PHE A 667 46.68 -4.11 -2.03
N ASP A 668 45.95 -5.23 -1.95
CA ASP A 668 45.29 -5.61 -0.71
C ASP A 668 46.35 -6.06 0.34
N PRO A 669 46.53 -5.32 1.45
CA PRO A 669 47.48 -5.68 2.49
C PRO A 669 47.02 -6.89 3.30
N ARG A 670 45.71 -7.19 3.32
CA ARG A 670 45.10 -8.28 4.12
C ARG A 670 45.45 -9.66 3.58
N LEU A 671 45.98 -9.76 2.35
CA LEU A 671 46.43 -11.02 1.79
C LEU A 671 47.61 -11.62 2.57
N ALA A 672 48.41 -10.79 3.26
CA ALA A 672 49.55 -11.24 4.08
C ALA A 672 50.52 -12.21 3.36
N ILE A 673 50.76 -11.98 2.06
CA ILE A 673 51.67 -12.78 1.21
C ILE A 673 52.98 -12.04 0.93
N SER A 674 54.02 -12.80 0.60
CA SER A 674 55.31 -12.26 0.16
C SER A 674 55.23 -11.50 -1.16
N THR A 675 56.25 -10.68 -1.45
CA THR A 675 56.34 -9.91 -2.70
C THR A 675 56.36 -10.82 -3.94
N ASP A 676 57.01 -11.98 -3.87
CA ASP A 676 57.11 -12.89 -5.01
C ASP A 676 55.81 -13.66 -5.26
N GLU A 677 55.12 -14.11 -4.21
CA GLU A 677 53.77 -14.69 -4.32
C GLU A 677 52.78 -13.68 -4.89
N ARG A 678 52.90 -12.41 -4.49
CA ARG A 678 52.07 -11.32 -5.02
C ARG A 678 52.29 -11.14 -6.51
N LYS A 679 53.54 -11.11 -6.96
CA LYS A 679 53.89 -11.04 -8.40
C LYS A 679 53.39 -12.25 -9.17
N ALA A 680 53.50 -13.45 -8.61
CA ALA A 680 53.01 -14.68 -9.24
C ALA A 680 51.48 -14.63 -9.45
N ARG A 681 50.73 -14.24 -8.41
CA ARG A 681 49.27 -14.10 -8.47
C ARG A 681 48.83 -12.98 -9.43
N GLU A 682 49.58 -11.88 -9.47
CA GLU A 682 49.36 -10.82 -10.45
C GLU A 682 49.52 -11.36 -11.89
N ALA A 683 50.61 -12.09 -12.16
CA ALA A 683 50.89 -12.66 -13.47
C ALA A 683 49.82 -13.68 -13.91
N GLU A 684 49.34 -14.52 -12.98
CA GLU A 684 48.25 -15.47 -13.23
C GLU A 684 46.96 -14.74 -13.67
N ILE A 685 46.52 -13.74 -12.88
CA ILE A 685 45.29 -12.99 -13.19
C ILE A 685 45.47 -12.19 -14.49
N ALA A 686 46.65 -11.59 -14.71
CA ALA A 686 46.94 -10.89 -15.96
C ALA A 686 46.87 -11.83 -17.18
N GLY A 687 47.30 -13.09 -17.03
CA GLY A 687 47.16 -14.12 -18.06
C GLY A 687 45.71 -14.47 -18.36
N VAL A 688 44.86 -14.58 -17.33
CA VAL A 688 43.40 -14.79 -17.49
C VAL A 688 42.77 -13.62 -18.25
N ILE A 689 43.09 -12.38 -17.86
CA ILE A 689 42.59 -11.18 -18.52
C ILE A 689 43.05 -11.15 -19.99
N GLU A 690 44.32 -11.41 -20.27
CA GLU A 690 44.84 -11.43 -21.64
C GLU A 690 44.15 -12.50 -22.51
N GLY A 691 43.85 -13.67 -21.94
CA GLY A 691 43.04 -14.69 -22.61
C GLY A 691 41.63 -14.18 -22.96
N ALA A 692 40.94 -13.55 -22.01
CA ALA A 692 39.61 -12.99 -22.24
C ALA A 692 39.60 -11.82 -23.24
N LEU A 693 40.66 -11.01 -23.26
CA LEU A 693 40.81 -9.88 -24.20
C LEU A 693 40.90 -10.35 -25.67
N ARG A 694 41.48 -11.53 -25.94
CA ARG A 694 41.56 -12.09 -27.30
C ARG A 694 40.18 -12.41 -27.90
N GLU A 695 39.18 -12.65 -27.06
CA GLU A 695 37.80 -12.92 -27.46
C GLU A 695 36.97 -11.64 -27.69
N VAL A 696 37.53 -10.46 -27.40
CA VAL A 696 36.84 -9.18 -27.59
C VAL A 696 36.87 -8.79 -29.07
N GLN A 697 35.70 -8.86 -29.71
CA GLN A 697 35.57 -8.62 -31.16
C GLN A 697 35.80 -7.16 -31.58
N SER A 698 35.43 -6.19 -30.74
CA SER A 698 35.59 -4.77 -31.06
C SER A 698 36.98 -4.28 -30.65
N LEU A 699 37.73 -3.76 -31.62
CA LEU A 699 39.07 -3.22 -31.40
C LEU A 699 39.08 -2.06 -30.37
N ASP A 700 38.07 -1.21 -30.39
CA ASP A 700 37.97 -0.12 -29.42
C ASP A 700 37.66 -0.63 -28.02
N GLU A 701 36.80 -1.65 -27.90
CA GLU A 701 36.51 -2.28 -26.61
C GLU A 701 37.76 -2.96 -26.02
N ASP A 702 38.52 -3.70 -26.83
CA ASP A 702 39.80 -4.31 -26.45
C ASP A 702 40.79 -3.22 -25.99
N ARG A 703 40.95 -2.14 -26.77
CA ARG A 703 41.83 -1.02 -26.41
C ARG A 703 41.42 -0.38 -25.09
N ILE A 704 40.13 -0.12 -24.86
CA ILE A 704 39.62 0.43 -23.60
C ILE A 704 40.06 -0.47 -22.44
N LEU A 705 39.76 -1.77 -22.50
CA LEU A 705 40.07 -2.71 -21.43
C LEU A 705 41.58 -2.81 -21.18
N ARG A 706 42.39 -2.84 -22.24
CA ARG A 706 43.86 -2.79 -22.14
C ARG A 706 44.38 -1.51 -21.48
N ARG A 707 43.74 -0.36 -21.68
CA ARG A 707 44.08 0.88 -20.95
C ARG A 707 43.81 0.75 -19.44
N PHE A 708 42.72 0.09 -19.04
CA PHE A 708 42.47 -0.20 -17.62
C PHE A 708 43.54 -1.14 -17.04
N VAL A 709 43.91 -2.21 -17.76
CA VAL A 709 45.00 -3.11 -17.33
C VAL A 709 46.31 -2.34 -17.17
N ASN A 710 46.71 -1.55 -18.18
CA ASN A 710 47.94 -0.76 -18.12
C ASN A 710 47.92 0.26 -16.98
N ALA A 711 46.77 0.90 -16.70
CA ALA A 711 46.62 1.78 -15.55
C ALA A 711 46.85 1.05 -14.22
N ILE A 712 46.22 -0.12 -14.02
CA ILE A 712 46.38 -0.92 -12.79
C ILE A 712 47.83 -1.40 -12.61
N GLN A 713 48.48 -1.86 -13.68
CA GLN A 713 49.88 -2.29 -13.65
C GLN A 713 50.86 -1.12 -13.47
N GLY A 714 50.49 0.08 -13.94
CA GLY A 714 51.25 1.32 -13.76
C GLY A 714 51.05 1.97 -12.39
N ALA A 715 50.03 1.58 -11.63
CA ALA A 715 49.83 2.00 -10.25
C ALA A 715 50.89 1.38 -9.33
N ILE A 716 51.33 2.13 -8.33
CA ILE A 716 52.41 1.75 -7.40
C ILE A 716 52.08 1.94 -5.91
N ARG A 717 51.11 2.80 -5.56
CA ARG A 717 50.57 2.95 -4.20
C ARG A 717 49.10 3.35 -4.24
N THR A 718 48.32 3.02 -3.21
CA THR A 718 46.93 3.46 -3.05
C THR A 718 46.49 3.45 -1.58
N ASN A 719 45.59 4.34 -1.19
CA ASN A 719 44.94 4.34 0.12
C ASN A 719 43.62 3.55 0.15
N PHE A 720 43.28 2.81 -0.93
CA PHE A 720 41.96 2.19 -1.12
C PHE A 720 41.49 1.33 0.08
N TYR A 721 42.43 0.67 0.77
CA TYR A 721 42.19 -0.21 1.92
C TYR A 721 42.31 0.48 3.29
N GLN A 722 42.63 1.77 3.33
CA GLN A 722 42.66 2.52 4.58
C GLN A 722 41.25 2.78 5.09
N ILE A 723 41.10 2.72 6.42
CA ILE A 723 39.88 3.04 7.15
C ILE A 723 40.05 4.36 7.91
N ASP A 724 38.96 5.07 8.12
CA ASP A 724 38.89 6.24 8.98
C ASP A 724 38.74 5.84 10.46
N ALA A 725 38.74 6.84 11.35
CA ALA A 725 38.60 6.63 12.79
C ALA A 725 37.26 6.00 13.21
N SER A 726 36.25 6.00 12.33
CA SER A 726 34.95 5.36 12.56
C SER A 726 34.90 3.92 12.04
N GLY A 727 36.02 3.40 11.51
CA GLY A 727 36.11 2.05 10.94
C GLY A 727 35.52 1.94 9.53
N HIS A 728 35.17 3.05 8.87
CA HIS A 728 34.68 3.04 7.49
C HIS A 728 35.83 3.24 6.50
N PRO A 729 35.75 2.72 5.26
CA PRO A 729 36.75 3.03 4.24
C PRO A 729 36.86 4.53 3.99
N LYS A 730 38.08 5.07 3.89
CA LYS A 730 38.29 6.49 3.59
C LYS A 730 37.58 6.91 2.30
N GLN A 731 36.92 8.08 2.32
CA GLN A 731 36.06 8.51 1.21
C GLN A 731 36.82 8.76 -0.11
N LEU A 732 38.02 9.32 -0.04
CA LEU A 732 38.84 9.63 -1.21
C LEU A 732 39.75 8.45 -1.56
N ILE A 733 39.76 8.07 -2.84
CA ILE A 733 40.65 7.07 -3.40
C ILE A 733 41.83 7.78 -4.05
N ALA A 734 43.03 7.54 -3.54
CA ALA A 734 44.29 7.97 -4.11
C ALA A 734 44.96 6.81 -4.85
N ILE A 735 45.46 7.05 -6.05
CA ILE A 735 46.29 6.10 -6.79
C ILE A 735 47.53 6.84 -7.28
N LYS A 736 48.70 6.39 -6.83
CA LYS A 736 49.99 6.86 -7.34
C LYS A 736 50.38 6.01 -8.54
N PHE A 737 50.63 6.65 -9.67
CA PHE A 737 51.07 6.02 -10.91
C PHE A 737 52.53 6.34 -11.20
N ALA A 738 53.27 5.35 -11.71
CA ALA A 738 54.55 5.56 -12.38
C ALA A 738 54.27 5.95 -13.84
N SER A 739 54.13 7.25 -14.12
CA SER A 739 53.58 7.74 -15.41
C SER A 739 54.35 7.27 -16.64
N ARG A 740 55.65 6.98 -16.49
CA ARG A 740 56.49 6.47 -17.59
C ARG A 740 56.11 5.05 -18.03
N ARG A 741 55.46 4.27 -17.18
CA ARG A 741 54.93 2.93 -17.48
C ARG A 741 53.55 2.95 -18.15
N LEU A 742 52.94 4.13 -18.24
CA LEU A 742 51.62 4.30 -18.85
C LEU A 742 51.76 4.68 -20.32
N ASP A 743 51.11 3.92 -21.18
CA ASP A 743 51.27 4.04 -22.63
C ASP A 743 50.58 5.30 -23.19
N ALA A 744 49.40 5.63 -22.63
CA ALA A 744 48.54 6.72 -23.12
C ALA A 744 48.89 8.10 -22.57
N VAL A 745 49.86 8.23 -21.65
CA VAL A 745 50.16 9.52 -21.03
C VAL A 745 50.89 10.45 -22.02
N PRO A 746 50.36 11.66 -22.29
CA PRO A 746 50.99 12.62 -23.18
C PRO A 746 52.37 13.11 -22.68
N LEU A 747 53.22 13.54 -23.61
CA LEU A 747 54.50 14.17 -23.26
C LEU A 747 54.31 15.59 -22.70
N PRO A 748 55.18 16.04 -21.78
CA PRO A 748 56.22 15.30 -21.08
C PRO A 748 55.59 14.46 -19.96
N ARG A 749 56.14 13.26 -19.75
CA ARG A 749 55.68 12.32 -18.72
C ARG A 749 56.32 12.65 -17.37
N PRO A 750 55.55 12.99 -16.32
CA PRO A 750 56.06 13.08 -14.95
C PRO A 750 56.74 11.77 -14.53
N LEU A 751 57.52 11.82 -13.43
CA LEU A 751 58.00 10.59 -12.80
C LEU A 751 56.83 9.86 -12.13
N TYR A 752 56.06 10.60 -11.33
CA TYR A 752 54.88 10.10 -10.63
C TYR A 752 53.69 11.04 -10.77
N GLU A 753 52.50 10.44 -10.79
CA GLU A 753 51.22 11.14 -10.72
C GLU A 753 50.35 10.53 -9.63
N ILE A 754 49.95 11.34 -8.65
CA ILE A 754 48.96 10.92 -7.66
C ILE A 754 47.62 11.46 -8.13
N PHE A 755 46.72 10.56 -8.53
CA PHE A 755 45.35 10.91 -8.88
C PHE A 755 44.43 10.63 -7.68
N VAL A 756 43.58 11.60 -7.35
CA VAL A 756 42.65 11.54 -6.22
C VAL A 756 41.23 11.66 -6.73
N TYR A 757 40.34 10.79 -6.26
CA TYR A 757 38.96 10.73 -6.70
C TYR A 757 37.99 10.44 -5.54
N SER A 758 36.88 11.18 -5.53
CA SER A 758 35.65 10.92 -4.77
C SER A 758 34.47 11.64 -5.43
N PRO A 759 33.22 11.41 -4.97
CA PRO A 759 32.08 12.23 -5.37
C PRO A 759 32.24 13.72 -5.05
N ARG A 760 33.02 14.08 -4.02
CA ARG A 760 33.23 15.46 -3.54
C ARG A 760 34.43 16.16 -4.16
N VAL A 761 35.51 15.44 -4.45
CA VAL A 761 36.81 15.99 -4.90
C VAL A 761 37.42 15.13 -5.98
N GLU A 762 37.90 15.76 -7.06
CA GLU A 762 38.88 15.19 -7.99
C GLU A 762 40.18 16.01 -7.94
N GLY A 763 41.33 15.38 -8.14
CA GLY A 763 42.60 16.11 -8.14
C GLY A 763 43.78 15.30 -8.63
N VAL A 764 44.87 16.00 -8.92
CA VAL A 764 46.12 15.39 -9.38
C VAL A 764 47.32 16.11 -8.78
N HIS A 765 48.37 15.37 -8.44
CA HIS A 765 49.69 15.89 -8.14
C HIS A 765 50.74 15.28 -9.07
N LEU A 766 51.39 16.12 -9.87
CA LEU A 766 52.39 15.75 -10.87
C LEU A 766 53.79 16.02 -10.33
N ARG A 767 54.66 15.03 -10.35
CA ARG A 767 56.03 15.14 -9.83
C ARG A 767 57.06 14.64 -10.84
N PHE A 768 58.07 15.45 -11.18
CA PHE A 768 59.07 15.09 -12.20
C PHE A 768 60.38 14.47 -11.66
N GLY A 769 60.54 14.37 -10.33
CA GLY A 769 61.62 13.63 -9.68
C GLY A 769 61.33 13.36 -8.20
N LYS A 770 62.27 12.73 -7.48
CA LYS A 770 62.07 12.37 -6.06
C LYS A 770 62.02 13.61 -5.15
N VAL A 771 62.85 14.62 -5.43
CA VAL A 771 62.84 15.92 -4.75
C VAL A 771 62.30 16.98 -5.71
N ALA A 772 61.08 17.45 -5.47
CA ALA A 772 60.41 18.41 -6.33
C ALA A 772 59.45 19.28 -5.51
N ARG A 773 59.25 20.54 -5.94
CA ARG A 773 58.37 21.51 -5.26
C ARG A 773 57.40 22.14 -6.24
N GLY A 774 56.17 22.38 -5.79
CA GLY A 774 55.08 22.87 -6.63
C GLY A 774 53.91 23.45 -5.85
N GLY A 775 53.25 24.44 -6.45
CA GLY A 775 51.99 24.98 -5.92
C GLY A 775 50.80 24.05 -6.16
N ILE A 776 49.78 24.12 -5.29
CA ILE A 776 48.50 23.42 -5.43
C ILE A 776 47.42 24.40 -5.88
N ARG A 777 46.83 24.15 -7.05
CA ARG A 777 45.83 25.02 -7.66
C ARG A 777 44.41 24.52 -7.41
N TRP A 778 43.52 25.44 -7.00
CA TRP A 778 42.09 25.19 -7.13
C TRP A 778 41.70 25.46 -8.59
N SER A 779 41.35 24.41 -9.32
CA SER A 779 40.93 24.49 -10.73
C SER A 779 39.42 24.59 -10.85
N ASP A 780 38.97 25.46 -11.76
CA ASP A 780 37.60 25.59 -12.24
C ASP A 780 37.35 24.80 -13.53
N ARG A 781 38.32 23.96 -13.95
CA ARG A 781 38.31 23.17 -15.19
C ARG A 781 38.11 21.67 -14.95
N PRO A 782 36.91 21.20 -14.54
CA PRO A 782 36.68 19.79 -14.21
C PRO A 782 36.99 18.82 -15.37
N GLN A 783 36.90 19.30 -16.62
CA GLN A 783 37.08 18.46 -17.81
C GLN A 783 38.54 18.17 -18.16
N ASP A 784 39.46 19.07 -17.84
CA ASP A 784 40.85 18.99 -18.27
C ASP A 784 41.86 19.63 -17.29
N PHE A 785 41.51 19.68 -15.99
CA PHE A 785 42.39 20.24 -14.96
C PHE A 785 43.78 19.61 -14.98
N ARG A 786 43.93 18.32 -15.32
CA ARG A 786 45.27 17.72 -15.43
C ARG A 786 46.13 18.41 -16.50
N THR A 787 45.55 18.79 -17.64
CA THR A 787 46.26 19.54 -18.70
C THR A 787 46.68 20.91 -18.21
N GLU A 788 45.80 21.60 -17.48
CA GLU A 788 46.15 22.87 -16.83
C GLU A 788 47.33 22.70 -15.86
N ILE A 789 47.25 21.72 -14.95
CA ILE A 789 48.30 21.46 -13.95
C ILE A 789 49.61 21.05 -14.62
N LEU A 790 49.57 20.24 -15.69
CA LEU A 790 50.76 19.86 -16.46
C LEU A 790 51.39 21.07 -17.15
N GLY A 791 50.59 21.97 -17.73
CA GLY A 791 51.07 23.23 -18.30
C GLY A 791 51.80 24.10 -17.27
N LEU A 792 51.24 24.21 -16.06
CA LEU A 792 51.87 24.95 -14.95
C LEU A 792 53.12 24.25 -14.41
N ALA A 793 53.14 22.92 -14.37
CA ALA A 793 54.31 22.15 -13.98
C ALA A 793 55.48 22.37 -14.94
N LYS A 794 55.22 22.43 -16.26
CA LYS A 794 56.23 22.77 -17.28
C LYS A 794 56.83 24.15 -17.05
N ALA A 795 55.99 25.15 -16.81
CA ALA A 795 56.46 26.51 -16.51
C ALA A 795 57.31 26.53 -15.23
N GLN A 796 56.93 25.76 -14.21
CA GLN A 796 57.69 25.64 -12.97
C GLN A 796 59.06 24.97 -13.16
N GLN A 797 59.19 24.00 -14.09
CA GLN A 797 60.48 23.39 -14.40
C GLN A 797 61.47 24.40 -14.98
N VAL A 798 61.02 25.24 -15.93
CA VAL A 798 61.86 26.31 -16.48
C VAL A 798 62.23 27.32 -15.39
N LYS A 799 61.30 27.64 -14.48
CA LYS A 799 61.54 28.53 -13.34
C LYS A 799 62.55 27.97 -12.33
N ASN A 800 62.53 26.65 -12.08
CA ASN A 800 63.37 26.01 -11.07
C ASN A 800 64.78 25.66 -11.57
N ALA A 801 65.06 25.78 -12.87
CA ALA A 801 66.29 25.31 -13.51
C ALA A 801 67.61 25.82 -12.88
N VAL A 802 67.56 26.88 -12.07
CA VAL A 802 68.71 27.48 -11.36
C VAL A 802 68.76 27.11 -9.86
N ILE A 803 67.69 26.54 -9.26
CA ILE A 803 67.54 26.39 -7.79
C ILE A 803 67.30 24.94 -7.34
N ILE A 804 66.41 24.17 -8.00
CA ILE A 804 66.06 22.77 -7.64
C ILE A 804 66.05 21.95 -8.93
N PRO A 805 66.54 20.69 -8.96
CA PRO A 805 66.74 19.95 -10.22
C PRO A 805 65.49 19.78 -11.08
N VAL A 806 64.30 19.66 -10.47
CA VAL A 806 63.02 19.42 -11.15
C VAL A 806 61.82 19.99 -10.37
N GLY A 807 60.68 20.19 -11.05
CA GLY A 807 59.45 20.77 -10.48
C GLY A 807 58.34 19.77 -10.18
N ALA A 808 57.38 20.19 -9.35
CA ALA A 808 56.09 19.53 -9.14
C ALA A 808 54.94 20.54 -9.35
N LYS A 809 53.71 20.04 -9.48
CA LYS A 809 52.50 20.87 -9.42
C LYS A 809 51.30 19.99 -9.08
N GLY A 810 50.40 20.49 -8.25
CA GLY A 810 49.14 19.83 -8.00
C GLY A 810 47.95 20.72 -8.29
N GLY A 811 46.78 20.11 -8.34
CA GLY A 811 45.52 20.84 -8.35
C GLY A 811 44.33 19.94 -8.11
N PHE A 812 43.24 20.54 -7.65
CA PHE A 812 42.02 19.86 -7.25
C PHE A 812 40.79 20.64 -7.74
N VAL A 813 39.68 19.93 -7.81
CA VAL A 813 38.37 20.41 -8.26
C VAL A 813 37.33 19.98 -7.21
N PRO A 814 36.75 20.94 -6.46
CA PRO A 814 35.57 20.68 -5.63
C PRO A 814 34.36 20.43 -6.52
N LYS A 815 33.63 19.35 -6.27
CA LYS A 815 32.50 18.91 -7.11
C LYS A 815 31.14 19.29 -6.54
N LEU A 816 31.08 19.64 -5.25
CA LEU A 816 29.85 20.02 -4.54
C LEU A 816 29.70 21.54 -4.38
N LEU A 817 30.12 22.32 -5.38
CA LEU A 817 29.86 23.76 -5.39
C LEU A 817 28.36 24.03 -5.62
N LEU A 818 27.70 24.67 -4.64
CA LEU A 818 26.28 25.01 -4.72
C LEU A 818 26.03 25.95 -5.92
N LYS A 819 25.20 25.52 -6.88
CA LYS A 819 24.76 26.38 -7.99
C LYS A 819 23.97 27.57 -7.41
N GLY A 820 24.45 28.79 -7.62
CA GLY A 820 23.86 30.00 -7.06
C GLY A 820 24.14 30.22 -5.56
N GLY A 821 25.05 29.45 -4.96
CA GLY A 821 25.48 29.64 -3.57
C GLY A 821 26.25 30.95 -3.36
N SER A 822 26.31 31.40 -2.11
CA SER A 822 27.09 32.59 -1.74
C SER A 822 28.60 32.34 -1.90
N ARG A 823 29.37 33.43 -2.02
CA ARG A 823 30.83 33.36 -2.14
C ARG A 823 31.46 32.65 -0.94
N GLU A 824 30.89 32.84 0.24
CA GLU A 824 31.34 32.23 1.50
C GLU A 824 31.14 30.71 1.47
N ALA A 825 29.98 30.23 0.98
CA ALA A 825 29.72 28.81 0.86
C ALA A 825 30.65 28.13 -0.15
N ALA A 826 30.92 28.78 -1.29
CA ALA A 826 31.88 28.29 -2.27
C ALA A 826 33.31 28.23 -1.69
N GLN A 827 33.73 29.27 -0.96
CA GLN A 827 35.04 29.31 -0.29
C GLN A 827 35.17 28.22 0.78
N ALA A 828 34.12 27.98 1.57
CA ALA A 828 34.10 26.93 2.58
C ALA A 828 34.28 25.54 1.95
N GLU A 829 33.51 25.21 0.91
CA GLU A 829 33.64 23.93 0.20
C GLU A 829 35.01 23.78 -0.47
N GLY A 830 35.55 24.85 -1.08
CA GLY A 830 36.89 24.84 -1.65
C GLY A 830 37.98 24.60 -0.60
N THR A 831 37.82 25.18 0.59
CA THR A 831 38.73 24.99 1.72
C THR A 831 38.67 23.55 2.24
N ASP A 832 37.47 22.99 2.41
CA ASP A 832 37.31 21.60 2.86
C ASP A 832 37.80 20.58 1.82
N ALA A 833 37.51 20.81 0.54
CA ALA A 833 38.02 19.99 -0.55
C ALA A 833 39.56 20.02 -0.60
N TYR A 834 40.18 21.17 -0.33
CA TYR A 834 41.63 21.28 -0.21
C TYR A 834 42.17 20.44 0.96
N LYS A 835 41.54 20.52 2.15
CA LYS A 835 41.94 19.72 3.31
C LYS A 835 41.92 18.23 3.00
N LEU A 836 40.82 17.77 2.41
CA LEU A 836 40.66 16.37 2.00
C LEU A 836 41.74 15.97 0.99
N PHE A 837 41.98 16.80 -0.03
CA PHE A 837 42.99 16.51 -1.05
C PHE A 837 44.40 16.39 -0.46
N ILE A 838 44.84 17.35 0.36
CA ILE A 838 46.18 17.33 0.99
C ILE A 838 46.33 16.14 1.94
N SER A 839 45.34 15.91 2.81
CA SER A 839 45.34 14.75 3.70
C SER A 839 45.46 13.45 2.92
N THR A 840 44.77 13.32 1.79
CA THR A 840 44.82 12.12 0.94
C THR A 840 46.14 11.96 0.17
N LEU A 841 46.88 13.04 -0.11
CA LEU A 841 48.25 12.91 -0.63
C LEU A 841 49.20 12.35 0.43
N LEU A 842 49.06 12.79 1.69
CA LEU A 842 49.85 12.30 2.81
C LEU A 842 49.55 10.84 3.17
N ASP A 843 48.29 10.40 3.01
CA ASP A 843 47.86 9.01 3.25
C ASP A 843 48.71 7.94 2.55
N ILE A 844 49.38 8.27 1.44
CA ILE A 844 50.20 7.33 0.64
C ILE A 844 51.68 7.74 0.52
N THR A 845 52.08 8.82 1.19
CA THR A 845 53.45 9.35 1.20
C THR A 845 54.16 8.80 2.42
N ASP A 846 55.38 8.27 2.26
CA ASP A 846 56.13 7.79 3.44
C ASP A 846 56.42 8.97 4.38
N ASN A 847 56.62 8.67 5.67
CA ASN A 847 57.06 9.66 6.65
C ASN A 847 58.51 9.39 7.06
N LEU A 848 59.11 10.29 7.83
CA LEU A 848 60.50 10.18 8.28
C LEU A 848 60.62 10.50 9.77
N ALA A 849 61.15 9.59 10.58
CA ALA A 849 61.48 9.86 11.98
C ALA A 849 62.87 9.31 12.29
N ASP A 850 63.72 10.09 12.95
CA ASP A 850 65.10 9.70 13.30
C ASP A 850 65.94 9.15 12.13
N LYS A 851 65.67 9.67 10.90
CA LYS A 851 66.24 9.25 9.61
C LYS A 851 65.79 7.87 9.12
N GLU A 852 64.85 7.22 9.79
CA GLU A 852 64.18 6.01 9.33
C GLU A 852 62.88 6.35 8.59
N VAL A 853 62.64 5.64 7.49
CA VAL A 853 61.43 5.82 6.68
C VAL A 853 60.29 5.02 7.30
N ILE A 854 59.19 5.70 7.60
CA ILE A 854 57.96 5.10 8.12
C ILE A 854 56.98 4.93 6.95
N ALA A 855 56.63 3.69 6.64
CA ALA A 855 55.64 3.39 5.60
C ALA A 855 54.22 3.80 6.03
N PRO A 856 53.34 4.23 5.12
CA PRO A 856 51.95 4.53 5.43
C PRO A 856 51.16 3.26 5.80
N ASP A 857 50.19 3.41 6.71
CA ASP A 857 49.34 2.33 7.17
C ASP A 857 48.52 1.71 6.03
N ASN A 858 48.47 0.36 5.98
CA ASN A 858 47.66 -0.39 5.02
C ASN A 858 47.94 -0.05 3.55
N VAL A 859 49.17 0.35 3.21
CA VAL A 859 49.62 0.60 1.83
C VAL A 859 50.68 -0.42 1.40
N VAL A 860 50.39 -1.17 0.34
CA VAL A 860 51.41 -1.99 -0.35
C VAL A 860 52.21 -1.10 -1.30
N ARG A 861 53.52 -1.02 -1.09
CA ARG A 861 54.45 -0.17 -1.87
C ARG A 861 55.13 -0.99 -2.98
N HIS A 862 55.06 -0.52 -4.22
CA HIS A 862 55.72 -1.12 -5.41
C HIS A 862 56.87 -0.27 -5.96
N ASP A 863 57.27 0.75 -5.22
CA ASP A 863 58.36 1.68 -5.48
C ASP A 863 59.30 1.79 -4.27
N ASP A 864 60.42 2.49 -4.44
CA ASP A 864 61.35 2.79 -3.34
C ASP A 864 60.71 3.72 -2.30
N ASP A 865 61.42 3.94 -1.21
CA ASP A 865 61.09 4.96 -0.22
C ASP A 865 60.93 6.35 -0.87
N ASP A 866 59.86 7.02 -0.49
CA ASP A 866 59.39 8.29 -1.01
C ASP A 866 58.81 9.20 0.10
N PRO A 867 59.65 9.65 1.06
CA PRO A 867 59.19 10.46 2.18
C PRO A 867 59.03 11.95 1.86
N TYR A 868 59.32 12.38 0.63
CA TYR A 868 59.39 13.80 0.29
C TYR A 868 58.16 14.29 -0.48
N LEU A 869 57.34 15.10 0.19
CA LEU A 869 56.23 15.84 -0.41
C LEU A 869 56.22 17.27 0.15
N VAL A 870 56.30 18.26 -0.73
CA VAL A 870 56.26 19.69 -0.36
C VAL A 870 55.28 20.41 -1.28
N VAL A 871 54.41 21.22 -0.69
CA VAL A 871 53.40 22.00 -1.40
C VAL A 871 53.68 23.50 -1.29
N ALA A 872 52.99 24.29 -2.10
CA ALA A 872 53.01 25.73 -2.03
C ALA A 872 51.65 26.31 -2.41
N ALA A 873 51.42 27.57 -2.07
CA ALA A 873 50.24 28.30 -2.52
C ALA A 873 50.26 28.54 -4.04
N ASP A 874 49.08 28.56 -4.65
CA ASP A 874 48.83 28.95 -6.05
C ASP A 874 47.49 29.71 -6.16
N LYS A 875 46.98 29.91 -7.39
CA LYS A 875 45.67 30.52 -7.63
C LYS A 875 44.59 29.74 -6.88
N GLY A 876 43.76 30.47 -6.13
CA GLY A 876 42.67 29.92 -5.34
C GLY A 876 43.09 29.31 -3.99
N THR A 877 44.38 29.24 -3.69
CA THR A 877 44.93 28.67 -2.45
C THR A 877 45.94 29.61 -1.77
N ALA A 878 45.93 30.89 -2.12
CA ALA A 878 46.92 31.89 -1.68
C ALA A 878 47.08 31.97 -0.14
N THR A 879 46.00 31.74 0.60
CA THR A 879 45.97 31.78 2.07
C THR A 879 46.01 30.39 2.73
N PHE A 880 46.25 29.32 1.95
CA PHE A 880 46.10 27.94 2.44
C PHE A 880 47.41 27.31 2.91
N SER A 881 48.55 28.01 2.86
CA SER A 881 49.83 27.46 3.33
C SER A 881 49.80 27.08 4.81
N ASP A 882 49.25 27.93 5.68
CA ASP A 882 49.10 27.61 7.11
C ASP A 882 48.17 26.40 7.32
N LEU A 883 47.13 26.27 6.49
CA LEU A 883 46.22 25.14 6.54
C LEU A 883 46.91 23.83 6.13
N ALA A 884 47.75 23.85 5.10
CA ALA A 884 48.53 22.69 4.69
C ALA A 884 49.54 22.25 5.76
N ASN A 885 50.21 23.20 6.41
CA ASN A 885 51.11 22.91 7.53
C ASN A 885 50.36 22.32 8.73
N ALA A 886 49.18 22.84 9.06
CA ALA A 886 48.34 22.26 10.11
C ALA A 886 47.96 20.80 9.80
N ILE A 887 47.61 20.49 8.55
CA ILE A 887 47.33 19.10 8.13
C ILE A 887 48.59 18.23 8.23
N ALA A 888 49.75 18.74 7.81
CA ALA A 888 51.02 18.02 7.94
C ALA A 888 51.33 17.68 9.41
N ALA A 889 51.11 18.63 10.32
CA ALA A 889 51.26 18.42 11.76
C ALA A 889 50.27 17.38 12.32
N GLU A 890 49.01 17.40 11.89
CA GLU A 890 48.01 16.37 12.26
C GLU A 890 48.44 14.96 11.80
N HIS A 891 49.06 14.86 10.63
CA HIS A 891 49.65 13.63 10.09
C HIS A 891 51.02 13.29 10.71
N ARG A 892 51.53 14.13 11.61
CA ARG A 892 52.89 14.05 12.18
C ARG A 892 53.97 13.94 11.09
N PHE A 893 53.74 14.59 9.96
CA PHE A 893 54.64 14.55 8.82
C PHE A 893 55.93 15.33 9.13
N TRP A 894 57.08 14.74 8.83
CA TRP A 894 58.38 15.19 9.31
C TRP A 894 58.81 16.61 8.92
N LEU A 895 58.21 17.16 7.86
CA LEU A 895 58.47 18.53 7.43
C LEU A 895 57.72 19.58 8.26
N ASP A 896 56.73 19.19 9.05
CA ASP A 896 55.95 20.06 9.95
C ASP A 896 55.57 21.42 9.30
N ASP A 897 56.05 22.54 9.84
CA ASP A 897 55.79 23.90 9.35
C ASP A 897 56.52 24.25 8.03
N ALA A 898 57.42 23.39 7.57
CA ALA A 898 58.10 23.49 6.28
C ALA A 898 57.41 22.69 5.16
N PHE A 899 56.31 21.99 5.43
CA PHE A 899 55.55 21.24 4.43
C PHE A 899 54.99 22.13 3.30
N ALA A 900 54.50 23.32 3.66
CA ALA A 900 53.95 24.32 2.75
C ALA A 900 54.69 25.65 2.88
N SER A 901 55.26 26.12 1.77
CA SER A 901 55.95 27.41 1.76
C SER A 901 54.99 28.60 1.68
N GLY A 902 55.30 29.70 2.37
CA GLY A 902 54.58 30.98 2.29
C GLY A 902 53.46 31.17 3.31
N GLY A 903 53.43 30.39 4.38
CA GLY A 903 52.57 30.62 5.54
C GLY A 903 53.08 31.74 6.46
N SER A 904 52.36 31.96 7.56
CA SER A 904 52.63 32.98 8.59
C SER A 904 54.03 32.93 9.21
N ALA A 905 54.67 31.75 9.22
CA ALA A 905 56.04 31.54 9.69
C ALA A 905 57.13 31.86 8.63
N GLY A 906 56.74 32.14 7.38
CA GLY A 906 57.65 32.39 6.25
C GLY A 906 57.68 33.85 5.77
N TYR A 907 58.43 34.11 4.69
CA TYR A 907 58.48 35.44 4.06
C TYR A 907 57.25 35.71 3.19
N ASP A 908 56.52 36.80 3.45
CA ASP A 908 55.42 37.25 2.59
C ASP A 908 55.99 37.79 1.27
N HIS A 909 55.84 36.96 0.23
CA HIS A 909 56.38 37.24 -1.10
C HIS A 909 55.78 38.50 -1.75
N LYS A 910 54.52 38.86 -1.44
CA LYS A 910 53.84 40.04 -1.99
C LYS A 910 54.22 41.30 -1.23
N LYS A 911 54.18 41.25 0.12
CA LYS A 911 54.55 42.38 0.99
C LYS A 911 56.01 42.77 0.81
N MET A 912 56.90 41.79 0.63
CA MET A 912 58.30 42.06 0.36
C MET A 912 58.59 42.35 -1.12
N GLY A 913 57.65 42.00 -2.02
CA GLY A 913 57.78 42.16 -3.46
C GLY A 913 58.92 41.35 -4.06
N ILE A 914 59.18 40.14 -3.54
CA ILE A 914 60.38 39.35 -3.84
C ILE A 914 60.48 39.06 -5.34
N THR A 915 59.37 38.63 -5.96
CA THR A 915 59.30 38.35 -7.40
C THR A 915 59.56 39.60 -8.23
N ALA A 916 58.90 40.71 -7.89
CA ALA A 916 59.06 41.98 -8.58
C ALA A 916 60.49 42.54 -8.46
N ARG A 917 61.13 42.41 -7.28
CA ARG A 917 62.53 42.79 -7.08
C ARG A 917 63.46 41.97 -7.96
N GLY A 918 63.32 40.65 -7.95
CA GLY A 918 64.13 39.76 -8.78
C GLY A 918 63.97 40.06 -10.27
N ALA A 919 62.73 40.21 -10.74
CA ALA A 919 62.46 40.61 -12.11
C ALA A 919 63.07 41.98 -12.45
N TRP A 920 63.03 42.93 -11.52
CA TRP A 920 63.61 44.26 -11.71
C TRP A 920 65.13 44.27 -11.79
N GLU A 921 65.82 43.38 -11.07
CA GLU A 921 67.26 43.20 -11.25
C GLU A 921 67.59 42.69 -12.67
N SER A 922 66.77 41.79 -13.22
CA SER A 922 66.91 41.36 -14.61
C SER A 922 66.67 42.50 -15.60
N VAL A 923 65.67 43.35 -15.35
CA VAL A 923 65.42 44.56 -16.17
C VAL A 923 66.60 45.52 -16.10
N LYS A 924 67.10 45.84 -14.90
CA LYS A 924 68.30 46.67 -14.72
C LYS A 924 69.50 46.09 -15.45
N ARG A 925 69.73 44.78 -15.34
CA ARG A 925 70.82 44.09 -16.03
C ARG A 925 70.69 44.20 -17.54
N HIS A 926 69.50 43.97 -18.08
CA HIS A 926 69.24 44.02 -19.52
C HIS A 926 69.45 45.43 -20.09
N PHE A 927 68.94 46.47 -19.43
CA PHE A 927 69.19 47.85 -19.87
C PHE A 927 70.65 48.27 -19.70
N ARG A 928 71.33 47.77 -18.67
CA ARG A 928 72.78 47.98 -18.50
C ARG A 928 73.60 47.33 -19.62
N GLU A 929 73.18 46.19 -20.16
CA GLU A 929 73.79 45.57 -21.34
C GLU A 929 73.58 46.37 -22.63
N MET A 930 72.62 47.31 -22.61
CA MET A 930 72.38 48.29 -23.68
C MET A 930 72.94 49.67 -23.34
N ASP A 931 73.81 49.77 -22.33
CA ASP A 931 74.41 51.02 -21.83
C ASP A 931 73.38 52.11 -21.40
N VAL A 932 72.19 51.69 -20.93
CA VAL A 932 71.14 52.58 -20.43
C VAL A 932 70.99 52.45 -18.91
N ASP A 933 71.25 53.54 -18.17
CA ASP A 933 70.91 53.62 -16.75
C ASP A 933 69.45 54.05 -16.56
N ILE A 934 68.59 53.07 -16.30
CA ILE A 934 67.16 53.29 -16.03
C ILE A 934 66.87 53.95 -14.68
N GLY A 935 67.87 54.10 -13.80
CA GLY A 935 67.74 54.88 -12.56
C GLY A 935 67.73 56.39 -12.81
N ALA A 936 68.40 56.84 -13.88
CA ALA A 936 68.53 58.24 -14.26
C ALA A 936 67.78 58.60 -15.55
N THR A 937 67.69 57.68 -16.51
CA THR A 937 67.11 57.92 -17.83
C THR A 937 65.64 57.52 -17.87
N PRO A 938 64.71 58.43 -18.26
CA PRO A 938 63.30 58.07 -18.45
C PRO A 938 63.08 57.05 -19.58
N PHE A 939 62.21 56.07 -19.34
CA PHE A 939 61.87 55.03 -20.32
C PHE A 939 60.39 54.67 -20.27
N THR A 940 59.84 54.18 -21.38
CA THR A 940 58.42 53.88 -21.53
C THR A 940 58.10 52.44 -21.17
N VAL A 941 56.95 52.23 -20.53
CA VAL A 941 56.45 50.91 -20.14
C VAL A 941 55.01 50.75 -20.60
N VAL A 942 54.71 49.57 -21.16
CA VAL A 942 53.35 49.06 -21.32
C VAL A 942 53.30 47.71 -20.60
N GLY A 943 52.34 47.49 -19.73
CA GLY A 943 52.31 46.27 -18.92
C GLY A 943 50.92 45.66 -18.74
N VAL A 944 50.92 44.40 -18.33
CA VAL A 944 49.70 43.62 -18.04
C VAL A 944 49.55 43.50 -16.52
N GLY A 945 48.45 43.99 -15.99
CA GLY A 945 48.16 44.10 -14.57
C GLY A 945 47.80 45.53 -14.14
N ASP A 946 47.69 45.71 -12.83
CA ASP A 946 47.34 46.97 -12.19
C ASP A 946 48.14 47.16 -10.89
N MET A 947 48.00 48.33 -10.25
CA MET A 947 48.76 48.66 -9.04
C MET A 947 48.42 47.78 -7.82
N SER A 948 47.28 47.08 -7.79
CA SER A 948 46.94 46.11 -6.73
C SER A 948 47.65 44.75 -6.89
N GLY A 949 48.21 44.49 -8.07
CA GLY A 949 48.91 43.25 -8.43
C GLY A 949 50.30 43.13 -7.80
N ASP A 950 50.69 41.90 -7.41
CA ASP A 950 51.99 41.64 -6.78
C ASP A 950 53.18 42.08 -7.65
N VAL A 951 53.27 41.55 -8.89
CA VAL A 951 54.43 41.82 -9.76
C VAL A 951 54.36 43.23 -10.38
N PHE A 952 53.18 43.60 -10.89
CA PHE A 952 52.99 44.89 -11.57
C PHE A 952 53.14 46.05 -10.58
N GLY A 953 52.38 46.04 -9.48
CA GLY A 953 52.39 47.12 -8.49
C GLY A 953 53.79 47.33 -7.88
N ASN A 954 54.38 46.26 -7.32
CA ASN A 954 55.72 46.34 -6.74
C ASN A 954 56.80 46.68 -7.78
N GLY A 955 56.60 46.31 -9.05
CA GLY A 955 57.55 46.55 -10.14
C GLY A 955 57.51 47.99 -10.63
N MET A 956 56.31 48.55 -10.79
CA MET A 956 56.13 49.92 -11.25
C MET A 956 56.65 50.96 -10.24
N LEU A 957 56.79 50.60 -8.96
CA LEU A 957 57.40 51.47 -7.94
C LEU A 957 58.92 51.38 -7.84
N ARG A 958 59.59 50.59 -8.69
CA ARG A 958 61.04 50.38 -8.58
C ARG A 958 61.90 51.51 -9.15
N ALA A 959 61.34 52.36 -10.00
CA ALA A 959 62.06 53.51 -10.55
C ALA A 959 61.13 54.71 -10.75
N ARG A 960 61.65 55.90 -10.42
CA ARG A 960 60.93 57.18 -10.57
C ARG A 960 60.94 57.71 -12.00
N THR A 961 61.74 57.11 -12.87
CA THR A 961 61.96 57.46 -14.29
C THR A 961 60.95 56.78 -15.23
N ILE A 962 60.11 55.87 -14.73
CA ILE A 962 59.14 55.13 -15.54
C ILE A 962 58.08 56.08 -16.12
N LYS A 963 57.87 55.96 -17.44
CA LYS A 963 56.74 56.52 -18.18
C LYS A 963 55.76 55.39 -18.53
N LEU A 964 54.77 55.15 -17.67
CA LEU A 964 53.77 54.10 -17.88
C LEU A 964 52.74 54.57 -18.90
N LEU A 965 52.90 54.15 -20.15
CA LEU A 965 52.04 54.58 -21.26
C LEU A 965 50.69 53.86 -21.28
N ALA A 966 50.69 52.57 -20.91
CA ALA A 966 49.46 51.80 -20.80
C ALA A 966 49.60 50.65 -19.80
N ALA A 967 48.48 50.31 -19.15
CA ALA A 967 48.33 49.15 -18.30
C ALA A 967 46.96 48.52 -18.53
N PHE A 968 46.85 47.19 -18.52
CA PHE A 968 45.55 46.54 -18.66
C PHE A 968 45.47 45.25 -17.85
N ASP A 969 44.31 44.97 -17.27
CA ASP A 969 44.00 43.70 -16.62
C ASP A 969 42.62 43.20 -17.09
N HIS A 970 42.07 42.21 -16.38
CA HIS A 970 40.74 41.67 -16.65
C HIS A 970 39.57 42.64 -16.35
N ARG A 971 39.83 43.79 -15.72
CA ARG A 971 38.84 44.77 -15.28
C ARG A 971 38.91 46.04 -16.12
N ASP A 972 40.10 46.61 -16.22
CA ASP A 972 40.30 47.98 -16.69
C ASP A 972 41.47 48.11 -17.69
N ILE A 973 41.42 49.17 -18.51
CA ILE A 973 42.50 49.59 -19.40
C ILE A 973 42.84 51.05 -19.08
N PHE A 974 44.10 51.28 -18.72
CA PHE A 974 44.69 52.61 -18.48
C PHE A 974 45.59 52.99 -19.65
N ILE A 975 45.47 54.22 -20.14
CA ILE A 975 46.33 54.78 -21.19
C ILE A 975 46.67 56.23 -20.82
N ASP A 976 47.96 56.53 -20.72
CA ASP A 976 48.49 57.89 -20.61
C ASP A 976 49.54 58.09 -21.71
N PRO A 977 49.23 58.86 -22.77
CA PRO A 977 50.17 59.05 -23.88
C PRO A 977 51.43 59.86 -23.50
N ALA A 978 51.42 60.62 -22.41
CA ALA A 978 52.50 61.53 -22.05
C ALA A 978 52.69 61.65 -20.51
N PRO A 979 53.01 60.55 -19.81
CA PRO A 979 53.09 60.52 -18.36
C PRO A 979 54.32 61.30 -17.87
N ASP A 980 54.10 62.18 -16.90
CA ASP A 980 55.16 62.84 -16.15
C ASP A 980 55.72 61.87 -15.07
N PRO A 981 57.01 61.49 -15.11
CA PRO A 981 57.53 60.45 -14.22
C PRO A 981 57.39 60.75 -12.71
N PRO A 982 57.67 61.96 -12.21
CA PRO A 982 57.45 62.31 -10.80
C PRO A 982 55.98 62.27 -10.36
N LYS A 983 55.07 62.89 -11.12
CA LYS A 983 53.63 62.90 -10.78
C LYS A 983 53.01 61.51 -10.88
N SER A 984 53.31 60.78 -11.96
CA SER A 984 52.82 59.42 -12.16
C SER A 984 53.40 58.43 -11.14
N PHE A 985 54.61 58.64 -10.62
CA PHE A 985 55.13 57.85 -9.50
C PHE A 985 54.29 58.04 -8.23
N GLY A 986 53.98 59.29 -7.87
CA GLY A 986 53.14 59.60 -6.71
C GLY A 986 51.76 58.95 -6.81
N GLU A 987 51.14 59.01 -7.99
CA GLU A 987 49.82 58.41 -8.21
C GLU A 987 49.87 56.88 -8.21
N ARG A 988 50.91 56.27 -8.80
CA ARG A 988 51.12 54.82 -8.72
C ARG A 988 51.30 54.37 -7.26
N GLN A 989 52.07 55.11 -6.47
CA GLN A 989 52.26 54.81 -5.04
C GLN A 989 50.93 54.90 -4.29
N ARG A 990 50.13 55.95 -4.52
CA ARG A 990 48.80 56.13 -3.93
C ARG A 990 47.81 55.00 -4.29
N LEU A 991 47.92 54.42 -5.48
CA LEU A 991 47.10 53.29 -5.92
C LEU A 991 47.62 51.93 -5.42
N PHE A 992 48.87 51.87 -4.98
CA PHE A 992 49.50 50.66 -4.47
C PHE A 992 49.31 50.51 -2.95
N ASP A 993 49.45 51.62 -2.22
CA ASP A 993 49.21 51.72 -0.77
C ASP A 993 47.70 51.66 -0.45
#